data_AF-A0A9R1X723-F1
#
_entry.id   AF-A0A9R1X723-F1
#
_cell.length_a   1.000
_cell.length_b   1.000
_cell.length_c   1.000
_cell.angle_alpha   90.00
_cell.angle_beta   90.00
_cell.angle_gamma   90.00
#
_symmetry.space_group_name_H-M   'P 1'
#
loop_
_entity.id
_entity.type
_entity.pdbx_description
1 polymer ?
#
loop_
_entity_poly.entity_id
_entity_poly.type
_entity_poly.pdbx_seq_one_letter_code
_entity_poly.pdbx_strand_id
1 'polypeptide(L)'
;MSLLTPHPATAATPPLHTSHLLRRTTINRAFAIIYASAILALLYYHLLTLRHSTTFISSATTVILLVADIVLAFMWTTTTSFRLFPTDRKVFPENLGKVIEKKDFPALDIFICTADPYKEPPMNVVNTALSLMAYDYPPEKISVYVSDDGGSELTLFAFFEAAKFAKIWLPFCRDNNITDRCPEAFFRSNGITFSDGAKIKSMYEKMRIKVESVVERGNINPEYITNEEEQIAFNKWSKGFSRHEHPAVIQVLLESRQDRDIEEHPMPNLIYVSREKNKASPHNFKAGALNTLLRVSAIMTNAPIVLTQDCDMYSNDPKTPQQMLCFYLDESIRYNLGYIQFPQRFHGINKADIYSSEYKRLYVINPGGMDGLKGPCYVGSGCFFVRRVFFGGPSSPELPEVCELWPDHVVKKPIKSQEIVDLAHGVACSNYENNSSWGSKMGFRYGSLSEDFFTGLHQHCRGWKSLFFHPRRPAFLGDLPITLFDALTQNRRWCIGLLEVVFSKYNPLTFGSRFMGPLMGLAYAHNAFWPIWSIPIYIYSFIPQLALLNRISVFPKVTDYWFLLYVFLFLGANIQDCLDFMLAQGSFQQWWNDQRMWFIRGLSSYIFGFIEFSIKRLGIASKGFHVTNKVVDNEQSKRYDNGVFEFSVPSPMFVPLATVAIVNLVAFVFGILQILKGGNVNGLFGQMFLACFGLVNSWPIYKAMVWRTDNGRMHRSINVTSTLFGLTLCMLVRLVPNA
;
A
#
# COMPACT_ATOMS: atom_id res chain seq x y z
N MET A 1 -59.76 25.45 -28.82
CA MET A 1 -59.93 25.00 -27.42
C MET A 1 -59.41 23.57 -27.40
N SER A 2 -58.21 23.23 -26.95
CA SER A 2 -57.44 23.66 -25.77
C SER A 2 -55.96 23.89 -26.11
N LEU A 3 -55.37 24.88 -25.45
CA LEU A 3 -53.93 25.16 -25.41
C LEU A 3 -53.24 24.09 -24.54
N LEU A 4 -52.27 23.38 -25.11
CA LEU A 4 -51.30 22.61 -24.33
C LEU A 4 -50.24 23.59 -23.80
N THR A 5 -50.30 23.82 -22.50
CA THR A 5 -49.27 24.48 -21.71
C THR A 5 -47.93 23.73 -21.81
N PRO A 6 -46.79 24.42 -22.00
CA PRO A 6 -45.48 23.78 -21.87
C PRO A 6 -45.28 23.32 -20.42
N HIS A 7 -44.87 22.07 -20.22
CA HIS A 7 -44.35 21.61 -18.93
C HIS A 7 -43.18 22.52 -18.49
N PRO A 8 -43.11 22.95 -17.22
CA PRO A 8 -41.96 23.69 -16.73
C PRO A 8 -40.73 22.77 -16.80
N ALA A 9 -39.66 23.24 -17.46
CA ALA A 9 -38.36 22.60 -17.43
C ALA A 9 -37.93 22.44 -15.98
N THR A 10 -37.81 21.19 -15.51
CA THR A 10 -37.20 20.87 -14.22
C THR A 10 -35.79 21.44 -14.22
N ALA A 11 -35.50 22.33 -13.27
CA ALA A 11 -34.14 22.84 -13.07
C ALA A 11 -33.20 21.64 -12.87
N ALA A 12 -32.24 21.45 -13.78
CA ALA A 12 -31.33 20.33 -13.72
C ALA A 12 -30.59 20.33 -12.37
N THR A 13 -30.67 19.22 -11.64
CA THR A 13 -29.96 19.02 -10.39
C THR A 13 -28.46 19.26 -10.62
N PRO A 14 -27.79 20.07 -9.79
CA PRO A 14 -26.38 20.37 -10.00
C PRO A 14 -25.52 19.11 -9.85
N PRO A 15 -24.41 18.98 -10.60
CA PRO A 15 -23.59 17.78 -10.60
C PRO A 15 -22.94 17.56 -9.23
N LEU A 16 -22.89 16.30 -8.78
CA LEU A 16 -22.19 15.89 -7.56
C LEU A 16 -20.68 15.70 -7.78
N HIS A 17 -20.27 15.32 -8.99
CA HIS A 17 -18.87 15.21 -9.38
C HIS A 17 -18.67 15.47 -10.88
N THR A 18 -17.42 15.68 -11.27
CA THR A 18 -16.98 15.81 -12.67
C THR A 18 -15.68 15.05 -12.87
N SER A 19 -15.43 14.60 -14.10
CA SER A 19 -14.17 13.97 -14.50
C SER A 19 -13.66 14.56 -15.81
N HIS A 20 -12.34 14.76 -15.89
CA HIS A 20 -11.68 15.30 -17.08
C HIS A 20 -10.33 14.62 -17.32
N LEU A 21 -9.98 14.41 -18.59
CA LEU A 21 -8.64 13.99 -18.97
C LEU A 21 -7.64 15.13 -18.71
N LEU A 22 -6.45 14.77 -18.21
CA LEU A 22 -5.39 15.76 -18.01
C LEU A 22 -4.87 16.28 -19.36
N ARG A 23 -4.51 17.58 -19.40
CA ARG A 23 -4.01 18.27 -20.60
C ARG A 23 -2.78 17.60 -21.24
N ARG A 24 -1.96 16.90 -20.45
CA ARG A 24 -0.75 16.19 -20.91
C ARG A 24 -1.03 14.92 -21.73
N THR A 25 -2.29 14.51 -21.86
CA THR A 25 -2.66 13.27 -22.55
C THR A 25 -2.14 13.19 -23.99
N THR A 26 -2.27 14.27 -24.77
CA THR A 26 -1.82 14.29 -26.17
C THR A 26 -0.30 14.13 -26.29
N ILE A 27 0.44 14.85 -25.43
CA ILE A 27 1.92 14.78 -25.39
C ILE A 27 2.37 13.38 -24.98
N ASN A 28 1.74 12.79 -23.96
CA ASN A 28 2.05 11.43 -23.50
C ASN A 28 1.87 10.40 -24.62
N ARG A 29 0.78 10.50 -25.40
CA ARG A 29 0.52 9.59 -26.52
C ARG A 29 1.52 9.74 -27.65
N ALA A 30 1.86 10.98 -28.02
CA ALA A 30 2.87 11.24 -29.04
C ALA A 30 4.25 10.69 -28.62
N PHE A 31 4.67 10.98 -27.37
CA PHE A 31 5.93 10.47 -26.83
C PHE A 31 5.94 8.93 -26.74
N ALA A 32 4.82 8.31 -26.38
CA ALA A 32 4.71 6.84 -26.36
C ALA A 32 5.00 6.21 -27.72
N ILE A 33 4.53 6.81 -28.82
CA ILE A 33 4.80 6.31 -30.18
C ILE A 33 6.30 6.44 -30.50
N ILE A 34 6.87 7.63 -30.29
CA ILE A 34 8.28 7.91 -30.58
C ILE A 34 9.20 6.99 -29.78
N TYR A 35 8.92 6.85 -28.48
CA TYR A 35 9.74 6.05 -27.59
C TYR A 35 9.59 4.54 -27.87
N ALA A 36 8.40 4.07 -28.25
CA ALA A 36 8.21 2.69 -28.71
C ALA A 36 9.04 2.40 -29.98
N SER A 37 9.10 3.34 -30.93
CA SER A 37 9.97 3.20 -32.11
C SER A 37 11.46 3.13 -31.73
N ALA A 38 11.89 3.92 -30.74
CA ALA A 38 13.26 3.86 -30.22
C ALA A 38 13.57 2.50 -29.54
N ILE A 39 12.64 1.94 -28.76
CA ILE A 39 12.78 0.60 -28.19
C ILE A 39 12.92 -0.45 -29.30
N LEU A 40 12.08 -0.39 -30.34
CA LEU A 40 12.17 -1.33 -31.46
C LEU A 40 13.51 -1.23 -32.20
N ALA A 41 14.03 -0.01 -32.38
CA ALA A 41 15.35 0.21 -32.95
C ALA A 41 16.46 -0.39 -32.08
N LEU A 42 16.34 -0.31 -30.75
CA LEU A 42 17.30 -0.90 -29.81
C LEU A 42 17.28 -2.44 -29.88
N LEU A 43 16.09 -3.04 -29.91
CA LEU A 43 15.96 -4.49 -30.05
C LEU A 43 16.53 -4.98 -31.39
N TYR A 44 16.29 -4.23 -32.47
CA TYR A 44 16.89 -4.51 -33.77
C TYR A 44 18.42 -4.39 -33.75
N TYR A 45 18.96 -3.37 -33.09
CA TYR A 45 20.41 -3.22 -32.90
C TYR A 45 21.02 -4.42 -32.20
N HIS A 46 20.42 -4.91 -31.10
CA HIS A 46 20.90 -6.11 -30.41
C HIS A 46 20.91 -7.36 -31.32
N LEU A 47 19.89 -7.53 -32.15
CA LEU A 47 19.84 -8.64 -33.11
C LEU A 47 20.95 -8.53 -34.17
N LEU A 48 21.24 -7.33 -34.65
CA LEU A 48 22.38 -7.08 -35.55
C LEU A 48 23.70 -7.41 -34.87
N THR A 49 23.93 -6.90 -33.64
CA THR A 49 25.15 -7.16 -32.88
C THR A 49 25.33 -8.65 -32.60
N LEU A 50 24.25 -9.38 -32.31
CA LEU A 50 24.29 -10.82 -32.10
C LEU A 50 24.69 -11.57 -33.37
N ARG A 51 24.15 -11.16 -34.53
CA ARG A 51 24.51 -11.73 -35.84
C ARG A 51 25.98 -11.51 -36.21
N HIS A 52 26.53 -10.37 -35.83
CA HIS A 52 27.92 -9.99 -36.12
C HIS A 52 28.92 -10.38 -35.01
N SER A 53 28.46 -10.98 -33.91
CA SER A 53 29.32 -11.40 -32.81
C SER A 53 30.19 -12.58 -33.23
N THR A 54 31.50 -12.42 -33.13
CA THR A 54 32.50 -13.43 -33.51
C THR A 54 32.99 -14.30 -32.35
N THR A 55 32.75 -13.87 -31.11
CA THR A 55 33.19 -14.58 -29.89
C THR A 55 32.01 -14.95 -29.00
N PHE A 56 32.16 -16.04 -28.25
CA PHE A 56 31.17 -16.48 -27.25
C PHE A 56 30.94 -15.41 -26.17
N ILE A 57 31.99 -14.71 -25.74
CA ILE A 57 31.88 -13.66 -24.72
C ILE A 57 31.07 -12.47 -25.25
N SER A 58 31.32 -12.03 -26.49
CA SER A 58 30.56 -10.96 -27.13
C SER A 58 29.08 -11.33 -27.32
N SER A 59 28.82 -12.55 -27.79
CA SER A 59 27.44 -13.03 -27.98
C SER A 59 26.71 -13.18 -26.65
N ALA A 60 27.32 -13.81 -25.65
CA ALA A 60 26.74 -13.96 -24.31
C ALA A 60 26.46 -12.60 -23.65
N THR A 61 27.39 -11.64 -23.75
CA THR A 61 27.20 -10.28 -23.23
C THR A 61 26.01 -9.59 -23.90
N THR A 62 25.92 -9.69 -25.23
CA THR A 62 24.81 -9.13 -26.01
C THR A 62 23.47 -9.76 -25.62
N VAL A 63 23.43 -11.09 -25.44
CA VAL A 63 22.21 -11.79 -24.99
C VAL A 63 21.78 -11.34 -23.59
N ILE A 64 22.72 -11.20 -22.66
CA ILE A 64 22.42 -10.74 -21.29
C ILE A 64 21.85 -9.31 -21.32
N LEU A 65 22.46 -8.40 -22.09
CA LEU A 65 21.94 -7.04 -22.25
C LEU A 65 20.58 -7.00 -22.95
N LEU A 66 20.38 -7.83 -23.97
CA LEU A 66 19.08 -7.98 -24.63
C LEU A 66 17.99 -8.44 -23.64
N VAL A 67 18.29 -9.38 -22.74
CA VAL A 67 17.34 -9.80 -21.70
C VAL A 67 17.00 -8.63 -20.77
N ALA A 68 17.99 -7.85 -20.33
CA ALA A 68 17.74 -6.65 -19.53
C ALA A 68 16.83 -5.65 -20.27
N ASP A 69 17.13 -5.38 -21.54
CA ASP A 69 16.40 -4.40 -22.34
C ASP A 69 14.99 -4.85 -22.72
N ILE A 70 14.76 -6.16 -22.89
CA ILE A 70 13.40 -6.71 -23.04
C ILE A 70 12.59 -6.48 -21.77
N VAL A 71 13.18 -6.70 -20.59
CA VAL A 71 12.50 -6.44 -19.31
C VAL A 71 12.23 -4.94 -19.14
N LEU A 72 13.20 -4.06 -19.44
CA LEU A 72 13.00 -2.61 -19.40
C LEU A 72 11.92 -2.15 -20.38
N ALA A 73 11.91 -2.68 -21.60
CA ALA A 73 10.89 -2.41 -22.61
C ALA A 73 9.51 -2.84 -22.14
N PHE A 74 9.39 -4.02 -21.53
CA PHE A 74 8.15 -4.51 -20.94
C PHE A 74 7.67 -3.60 -19.80
N MET A 75 8.54 -3.24 -18.86
CA MET A 75 8.18 -2.38 -17.73
C MET A 75 7.83 -0.96 -18.18
N TRP A 76 8.52 -0.41 -19.18
CA TRP A 76 8.16 0.88 -19.77
C TRP A 76 6.80 0.81 -20.48
N THR A 77 6.55 -0.23 -21.28
CA THR A 77 5.27 -0.44 -21.98
C THR A 77 4.10 -0.54 -21.02
N THR A 78 4.25 -1.30 -19.93
CA THR A 78 3.21 -1.41 -18.90
C THR A 78 3.00 -0.08 -18.17
N THR A 79 4.06 0.70 -17.89
CA THR A 79 3.94 2.05 -17.29
C THR A 79 3.19 3.02 -18.22
N THR A 80 3.41 2.91 -19.53
CA THR A 80 2.73 3.75 -20.53
C THR A 80 1.21 3.60 -20.45
N SER A 81 0.67 2.46 -20.02
CA SER A 81 -0.79 2.27 -19.84
C SER A 81 -1.43 3.33 -18.92
N PHE A 82 -0.72 3.79 -17.87
CA PHE A 82 -1.20 4.85 -16.97
C PHE A 82 -1.17 6.25 -17.61
N ARG A 83 -0.33 6.44 -18.62
CA ARG A 83 -0.10 7.74 -19.26
C ARG A 83 -1.05 8.04 -20.41
N LEU A 84 -1.78 7.02 -20.90
CA LEU A 84 -2.67 7.14 -22.06
C LEU A 84 -4.00 7.83 -21.75
N PHE A 85 -4.51 7.66 -20.51
CA PHE A 85 -5.80 8.20 -20.07
C PHE A 85 -5.77 8.76 -18.63
N PRO A 86 -4.78 9.61 -18.28
CA PRO A 86 -4.73 10.16 -16.93
C PRO A 86 -5.95 11.06 -16.69
N THR A 87 -6.75 10.72 -15.68
CA THR A 87 -8.02 11.36 -15.36
C THR A 87 -7.95 12.04 -13.99
N ASP A 88 -8.54 13.22 -13.89
CA ASP A 88 -8.74 13.95 -12.66
C ASP A 88 -10.24 14.07 -12.36
N ARG A 89 -10.59 13.97 -11.07
CA ARG A 89 -11.98 14.04 -10.60
C ARG A 89 -12.15 15.14 -9.58
N LYS A 90 -13.28 15.83 -9.65
CA LYS A 90 -13.70 16.83 -8.65
C LYS A 90 -15.07 16.47 -8.12
N VAL A 91 -15.27 16.70 -6.83
CA VAL A 91 -16.54 16.48 -6.13
C VAL A 91 -17.08 17.80 -5.60
N PHE A 92 -18.39 17.87 -5.42
CA PHE A 92 -19.12 19.05 -4.94
C PHE A 92 -20.04 18.66 -3.77
N PRO A 93 -19.49 18.40 -2.57
CA PRO A 93 -20.29 17.97 -1.41
C PRO A 93 -21.38 18.97 -1.00
N GLU A 94 -21.20 20.25 -1.33
CA GLU A 94 -22.19 21.31 -1.14
C GLU A 94 -23.51 21.06 -1.90
N ASN A 95 -23.48 20.24 -2.95
CA ASN A 95 -24.68 19.87 -3.70
C ASN A 95 -25.42 18.67 -3.10
N LEU A 96 -24.84 17.92 -2.15
CA LEU A 96 -25.48 16.74 -1.55
C LEU A 96 -26.82 17.05 -0.91
N GLY A 97 -26.91 18.18 -0.20
CA GLY A 97 -28.15 18.60 0.47
C GLY A 97 -29.32 18.91 -0.47
N LYS A 98 -29.06 19.01 -1.78
CA LYS A 98 -30.09 19.16 -2.82
C LYS A 98 -30.59 17.82 -3.38
N VAL A 99 -29.84 16.74 -3.13
CA VAL A 99 -30.11 15.39 -3.68
C VAL A 99 -30.61 14.45 -2.59
N ILE A 100 -30.09 14.57 -1.37
CA ILE A 100 -30.43 13.69 -0.25
C ILE A 100 -30.34 14.44 1.08
N GLU A 101 -31.31 14.21 1.95
CA GLU A 101 -31.27 14.73 3.31
C GLU A 101 -30.28 13.93 4.17
N LYS A 102 -29.65 14.57 5.16
CA LYS A 102 -28.68 13.91 6.05
C LYS A 102 -29.23 12.65 6.72
N LYS A 103 -30.52 12.64 7.12
CA LYS A 103 -31.17 11.49 7.76
C LYS A 103 -31.24 10.25 6.85
N ASP A 104 -31.26 10.47 5.54
CA ASP A 104 -31.39 9.44 4.51
C ASP A 104 -30.03 8.98 3.98
N PHE A 105 -28.94 9.54 4.51
CA PHE A 105 -27.59 9.06 4.20
C PHE A 105 -27.48 7.53 4.44
N PRO A 106 -26.83 6.80 3.53
CA PRO A 106 -26.67 5.35 3.67
C PRO A 106 -25.81 5.02 4.90
N ALA A 107 -26.08 3.88 5.54
CA ALA A 107 -25.21 3.41 6.62
C ALA A 107 -23.79 3.09 6.09
N LEU A 108 -22.81 3.23 6.97
CA LEU A 108 -21.39 3.03 6.73
C LEU A 108 -20.79 2.12 7.82
N ASP A 109 -20.33 0.95 7.41
CA ASP A 109 -19.50 0.09 8.26
C ASP A 109 -18.03 0.40 8.00
N ILE A 110 -17.23 0.54 9.05
CA ILE A 110 -15.79 0.84 8.98
C ILE A 110 -15.03 -0.30 9.62
N PHE A 111 -14.14 -0.92 8.86
CA PHE A 111 -13.36 -2.08 9.28
C PHE A 111 -11.92 -1.68 9.56
N ILE A 112 -11.47 -1.94 10.79
CA ILE A 112 -10.10 -1.70 11.24
C ILE A 112 -9.51 -3.06 11.62
N CYS A 113 -8.38 -3.45 11.05
CA CYS A 113 -7.70 -4.70 11.39
C CYS A 113 -6.41 -4.42 12.17
N THR A 114 -6.25 -5.11 13.31
CA THR A 114 -5.01 -5.21 14.09
C THR A 114 -4.70 -6.68 14.36
N ALA A 115 -3.43 -7.01 14.56
CA ALA A 115 -3.00 -8.39 14.73
C ALA A 115 -2.11 -8.60 15.96
N ASP A 116 -1.41 -7.59 16.45
CA ASP A 116 -0.43 -7.75 17.53
C ASP A 116 -0.29 -6.49 18.40
N PRO A 117 -0.68 -6.50 19.68
CA PRO A 117 -0.66 -5.31 20.52
C PRO A 117 0.75 -4.76 20.80
N TYR A 118 1.80 -5.56 20.61
CA TYR A 118 3.17 -5.10 20.83
C TYR A 118 3.81 -4.51 19.57
N LYS A 119 3.33 -4.91 18.39
CA LYS A 119 3.81 -4.36 17.11
C LYS A 119 2.92 -3.25 16.58
N GLU A 120 1.64 -3.29 16.92
CA GLU A 120 0.59 -2.35 16.55
C GLU A 120 -0.06 -1.87 17.86
N PRO A 121 0.56 -0.91 18.57
CA PRO A 121 0.15 -0.50 19.91
C PRO A 121 -1.35 -0.18 19.99
N PRO A 122 -2.10 -0.68 20.99
CA PRO A 122 -3.53 -0.45 21.10
C PRO A 122 -3.94 1.02 21.05
N MET A 123 -3.12 1.92 21.60
CA MET A 123 -3.38 3.37 21.53
C MET A 123 -3.36 3.93 20.10
N ASN A 124 -2.53 3.40 19.20
CA ASN A 124 -2.54 3.81 17.79
C ASN A 124 -3.87 3.40 17.14
N VAL A 125 -4.32 2.17 17.41
CA VAL A 125 -5.61 1.66 16.90
C VAL A 125 -6.79 2.46 17.46
N VAL A 126 -6.75 2.83 18.74
CA VAL A 126 -7.74 3.69 19.40
C VAL A 126 -7.82 5.06 18.74
N ASN A 127 -6.68 5.71 18.49
CA ASN A 127 -6.63 7.00 17.81
C ASN A 127 -7.24 6.95 16.40
N THR A 128 -6.91 5.90 15.64
CA THR A 128 -7.52 5.62 14.34
C THR A 128 -9.03 5.46 14.46
N ALA A 129 -9.51 4.60 15.36
CA ALA A 129 -10.95 4.38 15.56
C ALA A 129 -11.70 5.66 15.97
N LEU A 130 -11.17 6.43 16.92
CA LEU A 130 -11.79 7.67 17.37
C LEU A 130 -11.89 8.71 16.24
N SER A 131 -10.88 8.81 15.38
CA SER A 131 -10.94 9.70 14.20
C SER A 131 -12.03 9.28 13.21
N LEU A 132 -12.25 7.98 13.04
CA LEU A 132 -13.23 7.39 12.12
C LEU A 132 -14.65 7.44 12.69
N MET A 133 -14.82 7.36 14.01
CA MET A 133 -16.11 7.56 14.67
C MET A 133 -16.56 9.02 14.59
N ALA A 134 -15.60 9.96 14.56
CA ALA A 134 -15.86 11.39 14.55
C ALA A 134 -16.03 11.96 13.14
N TYR A 135 -16.61 11.24 12.18
CA TYR A 135 -16.89 11.79 10.85
C TYR A 135 -18.02 12.85 10.86
N ASP A 136 -18.04 13.75 9.88
CA ASP A 136 -19.18 14.65 9.61
C ASP A 136 -20.31 13.86 8.93
N TYR A 137 -20.92 12.96 9.68
CA TYR A 137 -21.97 12.04 9.24
C TYR A 137 -22.94 11.79 10.40
N PRO A 138 -24.20 11.40 10.16
CA PRO A 138 -25.10 11.02 11.25
C PRO A 138 -24.51 9.86 12.08
N PRO A 139 -24.34 10.00 13.40
CA PRO A 139 -23.70 8.98 14.24
C PRO A 139 -24.37 7.61 14.15
N GLU A 140 -25.70 7.58 14.09
CA GLU A 140 -26.51 6.36 13.97
C GLU A 140 -26.31 5.59 12.65
N LYS A 141 -25.65 6.21 11.67
CA LYS A 141 -25.29 5.59 10.39
C LYS A 141 -23.87 5.05 10.36
N ILE A 142 -23.04 5.35 11.38
CA ILE A 142 -21.66 4.88 11.46
C ILE A 142 -21.57 3.69 12.40
N SER A 143 -20.91 2.63 11.94
CA SER A 143 -20.54 1.50 12.77
C SER A 143 -19.07 1.15 12.56
N VAL A 144 -18.27 1.23 13.62
CA VAL A 144 -16.85 0.90 13.58
C VAL A 144 -16.65 -0.50 14.14
N TYR A 145 -16.07 -1.37 13.33
CA TYR A 145 -15.69 -2.73 13.67
C TYR A 145 -14.18 -2.85 13.76
N VAL A 146 -13.70 -3.25 14.93
CA VAL A 146 -12.28 -3.47 15.19
C VAL A 146 -12.04 -4.96 15.22
N SER A 147 -11.35 -5.48 14.21
CA SER A 147 -10.91 -6.86 14.18
C SER A 147 -9.54 -7.00 14.84
N ASP A 148 -9.47 -7.72 15.96
CA ASP A 148 -8.23 -8.16 16.59
C ASP A 148 -7.93 -9.61 16.21
N ASP A 149 -7.04 -9.80 15.24
CA ASP A 149 -6.57 -11.10 14.78
C ASP A 149 -5.58 -11.77 15.75
N GLY A 150 -5.09 -11.02 16.74
CA GLY A 150 -4.26 -11.48 17.85
C GLY A 150 -5.04 -12.01 19.04
N GLY A 151 -6.31 -11.59 19.17
CA GLY A 151 -7.20 -11.96 20.28
C GLY A 151 -6.67 -11.47 21.63
N SER A 152 -6.19 -10.23 21.71
CA SER A 152 -5.57 -9.69 22.92
C SER A 152 -6.59 -9.00 23.83
N GLU A 153 -6.62 -9.41 25.10
CA GLU A 153 -7.38 -8.68 26.13
C GLU A 153 -6.91 -7.23 26.29
N LEU A 154 -5.63 -6.94 25.98
CA LEU A 154 -5.04 -5.59 26.06
C LEU A 154 -5.66 -4.65 25.02
N THR A 155 -5.92 -5.16 23.80
CA THR A 155 -6.62 -4.42 22.77
C THR A 155 -8.06 -4.14 23.20
N LEU A 156 -8.78 -5.15 23.68
CA LEU A 156 -10.15 -4.98 24.16
C LEU A 156 -10.23 -3.95 25.30
N PHE A 157 -9.30 -4.01 26.26
CA PHE A 157 -9.19 -3.05 27.34
C PHE A 157 -9.01 -1.60 26.84
N ALA A 158 -8.11 -1.40 25.88
CA ALA A 158 -7.92 -0.09 25.26
C ALA A 158 -9.22 0.44 24.64
N PHE A 159 -10.02 -0.44 24.04
CA PHE A 159 -11.29 -0.06 23.43
C PHE A 159 -12.43 0.19 24.41
N PHE A 160 -12.44 -0.44 25.60
CA PHE A 160 -13.33 -0.04 26.69
C PHE A 160 -13.01 1.40 27.17
N GLU A 161 -11.73 1.72 27.35
CA GLU A 161 -11.34 3.08 27.73
C GLU A 161 -11.60 4.10 26.61
N ALA A 162 -11.39 3.72 25.35
CA ALA A 162 -11.73 4.53 24.19
C ALA A 162 -13.23 4.82 24.11
N ALA A 163 -14.10 3.83 24.39
CA ALA A 163 -15.55 4.03 24.41
C ALA A 163 -15.98 5.06 25.46
N LYS A 164 -15.35 5.05 26.65
CA LYS A 164 -15.57 6.06 27.70
C LYS A 164 -15.13 7.45 27.23
N PHE A 165 -13.95 7.56 26.63
CA PHE A 165 -13.42 8.84 26.13
C PHE A 165 -14.20 9.38 24.92
N ALA A 166 -14.70 8.50 24.04
CA ALA A 166 -15.45 8.87 22.84
C ALA A 166 -16.67 9.73 23.17
N LYS A 167 -17.38 9.44 24.27
CA LYS A 167 -18.57 10.20 24.73
C LYS A 167 -18.27 11.67 25.02
N ILE A 168 -17.00 12.04 25.14
CA ILE A 168 -16.52 13.40 25.42
C ILE A 168 -15.79 13.97 24.19
N TRP A 169 -14.99 13.15 23.52
CA TRP A 169 -14.17 13.56 22.39
C TRP A 169 -14.99 13.91 21.14
N LEU A 170 -15.99 13.09 20.81
CA LEU A 170 -16.82 13.27 19.61
C LEU A 170 -17.63 14.59 19.63
N PRO A 171 -18.41 14.90 20.69
CA PRO A 171 -19.11 16.19 20.78
C PRO A 171 -18.12 17.35 20.73
N PHE A 172 -17.02 17.30 21.51
CA PHE A 172 -15.99 18.33 21.47
C PHE A 172 -15.46 18.60 20.04
N CYS A 173 -15.24 17.55 19.24
CA CYS A 173 -14.84 17.71 17.84
C CYS A 173 -15.90 18.38 16.98
N ARG A 174 -17.17 17.98 17.14
CA ARG A 174 -18.31 18.53 16.42
C ARG A 174 -18.51 20.00 16.74
N ASP A 175 -18.58 20.35 18.02
CA ASP A 175 -19.01 21.67 18.48
C ASP A 175 -17.93 22.74 18.25
N ASN A 176 -16.66 22.32 18.31
CA ASN A 176 -15.52 23.18 18.01
C ASN A 176 -15.09 23.13 16.54
N ASN A 177 -15.84 22.45 15.67
CA ASN A 177 -15.53 22.28 14.23
C ASN A 177 -14.08 21.82 13.97
N ILE A 178 -13.61 20.86 14.78
CA ILE A 178 -12.26 20.33 14.68
C ILE A 178 -12.12 19.59 13.35
N THR A 179 -11.03 19.87 12.64
CA THR A 179 -10.73 19.22 11.35
C THR A 179 -9.88 17.97 11.52
N ASP A 180 -8.79 18.02 12.27
CA ASP A 180 -8.02 16.83 12.62
C ASP A 180 -8.59 16.19 13.88
N ARG A 181 -9.35 15.10 13.71
CA ARG A 181 -10.11 14.45 14.80
C ARG A 181 -9.41 13.22 15.35
N CYS A 182 -8.17 12.95 14.94
CA CYS A 182 -7.29 12.01 15.62
C CYS A 182 -6.76 12.68 16.90
N PRO A 183 -7.07 12.17 18.10
CA PRO A 183 -6.68 12.83 19.35
C PRO A 183 -5.18 13.09 19.46
N GLU A 184 -4.35 12.08 19.17
CA GLU A 184 -2.89 12.19 19.18
C GLU A 184 -2.39 13.28 18.23
N ALA A 185 -2.87 13.30 16.98
CA ALA A 185 -2.44 14.27 15.98
C ALA A 185 -2.89 15.70 16.34
N PHE A 186 -4.13 15.84 16.85
CA PHE A 186 -4.70 17.09 17.31
C PHE A 186 -3.90 17.68 18.48
N PHE A 187 -3.64 16.90 19.54
CA PHE A 187 -2.96 17.39 20.74
C PHE A 187 -1.44 17.58 20.57
N ARG A 188 -0.85 16.98 19.53
CA ARG A 188 0.54 17.21 19.11
C ARG A 188 0.69 18.53 18.34
N SER A 189 -0.25 18.84 17.46
CA SER A 189 -0.12 19.94 16.49
C SER A 189 -0.70 21.27 16.97
N ASN A 190 -1.73 21.24 17.81
CA ASN A 190 -2.43 22.44 18.25
C ASN A 190 -2.00 22.84 19.67
N GLY A 191 -1.59 24.11 19.83
CA GLY A 191 -1.58 24.76 21.15
C GLY A 191 -3.01 24.77 21.70
N ILE A 192 -3.16 24.60 23.01
CA ILE A 192 -4.49 24.53 23.66
C ILE A 192 -5.16 25.92 23.56
N THR A 193 -5.96 26.14 22.52
CA THR A 193 -6.66 27.41 22.27
C THR A 193 -8.13 27.38 22.70
N PHE A 194 -8.67 26.21 23.02
CA PHE A 194 -10.07 26.01 23.42
C PHE A 194 -10.23 26.02 24.95
N SER A 195 -11.31 26.60 25.45
CA SER A 195 -11.63 26.69 26.89
C SER A 195 -11.54 25.34 27.60
N ASP A 196 -12.09 24.30 26.98
CA ASP A 196 -12.13 22.95 27.53
C ASP A 196 -10.98 22.05 27.05
N GLY A 197 -10.14 22.56 26.13
CA GLY A 197 -9.09 21.78 25.49
C GLY A 197 -8.05 21.22 26.48
N ALA A 198 -7.74 21.96 27.54
CA ALA A 198 -6.80 21.50 28.58
C ALA A 198 -7.34 20.33 29.39
N LYS A 199 -8.63 20.39 29.75
CA LYS A 199 -9.32 19.33 30.49
C LYS A 199 -9.39 18.07 29.64
N ILE A 200 -9.81 18.19 28.39
CA ILE A 200 -9.94 17.05 27.47
C ILE A 200 -8.57 16.44 27.15
N LYS A 201 -7.53 17.27 26.96
CA LYS A 201 -6.15 16.79 26.83
C LYS A 201 -5.72 15.99 28.06
N SER A 202 -6.01 16.49 29.28
CA SER A 202 -5.71 15.75 30.50
C SER A 202 -6.43 14.40 30.57
N MET A 203 -7.69 14.32 30.10
CA MET A 203 -8.44 13.07 30.05
C MET A 203 -7.86 12.09 29.01
N TYR A 204 -7.49 12.57 27.83
CA TYR A 204 -6.80 11.79 26.81
C TYR A 204 -5.48 11.23 27.34
N GLU A 205 -4.64 12.07 27.95
CA GLU A 205 -3.36 11.64 28.52
C GLU A 205 -3.53 10.62 29.64
N LYS A 206 -4.54 10.77 30.50
CA LYS A 206 -4.86 9.78 31.54
C LYS A 206 -5.24 8.43 30.93
N MET A 207 -6.10 8.43 29.90
CA MET A 207 -6.46 7.22 29.16
C MET A 207 -5.22 6.58 28.53
N ARG A 208 -4.40 7.38 27.84
CA ARG A 208 -3.18 6.94 27.16
C ARG A 208 -2.21 6.27 28.12
N ILE A 209 -1.86 6.95 29.22
CA ILE A 209 -0.96 6.41 30.26
C ILE A 209 -1.53 5.12 30.85
N LYS A 210 -2.84 5.06 31.12
CA LYS A 210 -3.50 3.87 31.65
C LYS A 210 -3.34 2.68 30.69
N VAL A 211 -3.66 2.87 29.41
CA VAL A 211 -3.56 1.82 28.38
C VAL A 211 -2.10 1.41 28.15
N GLU A 212 -1.18 2.36 27.98
CA GLU A 212 0.25 2.08 27.82
C GLU A 212 0.80 1.29 29.01
N SER A 213 0.42 1.65 30.25
CA SER A 213 0.86 0.92 31.45
C SER A 213 0.36 -0.53 31.50
N VAL A 214 -0.84 -0.80 30.98
CA VAL A 214 -1.41 -2.15 30.89
C VAL A 214 -0.69 -2.98 29.82
N VAL A 215 -0.37 -2.36 28.68
CA VAL A 215 0.39 -3.00 27.60
C VAL A 215 1.82 -3.32 28.05
N GLU A 216 2.49 -2.40 28.74
CA GLU A 216 3.83 -2.62 29.28
C GLU A 216 3.88 -3.74 30.33
N ARG A 217 2.86 -3.85 31.18
CA ARG A 217 2.73 -4.95 32.16
C ARG A 217 2.34 -6.28 31.52
N GLY A 218 1.66 -6.24 30.37
CA GLY A 218 1.16 -7.41 29.66
C GLY A 218 -0.05 -8.09 30.32
N ASN A 219 -0.70 -7.45 31.30
CA ASN A 219 -1.93 -7.91 31.95
C ASN A 219 -2.76 -6.73 32.48
N ILE A 220 -4.05 -6.98 32.71
CA ILE A 220 -5.00 -5.99 33.23
C ILE A 220 -5.07 -6.10 34.77
N ASN A 221 -4.86 -4.98 35.47
CA ASN A 221 -5.08 -4.92 36.92
C ASN A 221 -6.59 -5.09 37.21
N PRO A 222 -7.01 -6.01 38.10
CA PRO A 222 -8.41 -6.17 38.49
C PRO A 222 -9.09 -4.88 38.95
N GLU A 223 -8.34 -3.93 39.52
CA GLU A 223 -8.87 -2.61 39.93
C GLU A 223 -9.39 -1.76 38.77
N TYR A 224 -8.96 -2.04 37.54
CA TYR A 224 -9.45 -1.35 36.35
C TYR A 224 -10.74 -1.93 35.79
N ILE A 225 -11.13 -3.14 36.20
CA ILE A 225 -12.38 -3.79 35.83
C ILE A 225 -13.43 -3.33 36.85
N THR A 226 -14.28 -2.40 36.42
CA THR A 226 -15.12 -1.63 37.35
C THR A 226 -16.59 -2.03 37.34
N ASN A 227 -17.05 -2.69 36.28
CA ASN A 227 -18.45 -3.06 36.11
C ASN A 227 -18.60 -4.55 35.74
N GLU A 228 -19.81 -5.09 35.95
CA GLU A 228 -20.12 -6.50 35.69
C GLU A 228 -19.96 -6.86 34.21
N GLU A 229 -20.24 -5.93 33.28
CA GLU A 229 -20.10 -6.15 31.85
C GLU A 229 -18.63 -6.37 31.44
N GLU A 230 -17.72 -5.52 31.93
CA GLU A 230 -16.27 -5.67 31.75
C GLU A 230 -15.81 -7.00 32.36
N GLN A 231 -16.30 -7.35 33.56
CA GLN A 231 -15.95 -8.61 34.20
C GLN A 231 -16.37 -9.83 33.36
N ILE A 232 -17.60 -9.84 32.84
CA ILE A 232 -18.10 -10.88 31.94
C ILE A 232 -17.27 -10.92 30.64
N ALA A 233 -16.90 -9.76 30.09
CA ALA A 233 -16.11 -9.67 28.88
C ALA A 233 -14.70 -10.23 29.05
N PHE A 234 -14.00 -9.89 30.14
CA PHE A 234 -12.63 -10.34 30.40
C PHE A 234 -12.54 -11.79 30.90
N ASN A 235 -13.60 -12.32 31.53
CA ASN A 235 -13.68 -13.74 31.89
C ASN A 235 -13.59 -14.70 30.68
N LYS A 236 -13.75 -14.19 29.45
CA LYS A 236 -13.56 -14.96 28.20
C LYS A 236 -12.10 -15.43 28.01
N TRP A 237 -11.11 -14.69 28.54
CA TRP A 237 -9.68 -15.05 28.50
C TRP A 237 -9.32 -16.05 29.60
N SER A 238 -9.87 -17.26 29.48
CA SER A 238 -9.67 -18.36 30.43
C SER A 238 -8.44 -19.22 30.10
N LYS A 239 -8.16 -20.21 30.96
CA LYS A 239 -7.03 -21.14 30.79
C LYS A 239 -7.16 -21.90 29.46
N GLY A 240 -6.24 -21.65 28.53
CA GLY A 240 -6.22 -22.26 27.18
C GLY A 240 -6.41 -21.25 26.05
N PHE A 241 -6.85 -20.02 26.34
CA PHE A 241 -6.91 -18.95 25.35
C PHE A 241 -5.50 -18.61 24.87
N SER A 242 -5.26 -18.72 23.57
CA SER A 242 -4.00 -18.32 22.95
C SER A 242 -4.26 -17.71 21.58
N ARG A 243 -3.34 -16.89 21.08
CA ARG A 243 -3.41 -16.27 19.74
C ARG A 243 -3.76 -17.22 18.59
N HIS A 244 -3.44 -18.50 18.72
CA HIS A 244 -3.65 -19.52 17.68
C HIS A 244 -4.83 -20.45 17.97
N GLU A 245 -5.43 -20.35 19.14
CA GLU A 245 -6.48 -21.26 19.62
C GLU A 245 -7.35 -20.56 20.65
N HIS A 246 -8.52 -20.08 20.21
CA HIS A 246 -9.50 -19.42 21.05
C HIS A 246 -10.87 -19.32 20.36
N PRO A 247 -11.99 -19.30 21.11
CA PRO A 247 -13.31 -19.03 20.54
C PRO A 247 -13.42 -17.62 20.00
N ALA A 248 -14.43 -17.36 19.15
CA ALA A 248 -14.74 -16.00 18.73
C ALA A 248 -15.15 -15.14 19.93
N VAL A 249 -14.63 -13.92 20.01
CA VAL A 249 -15.00 -12.90 21.00
C VAL A 249 -15.60 -11.72 20.27
N ILE A 250 -16.88 -11.44 20.52
CA ILE A 250 -17.56 -10.26 20.00
C ILE A 250 -18.04 -9.44 21.20
N GLN A 251 -17.78 -8.14 21.18
CA GLN A 251 -18.22 -7.21 22.21
C GLN A 251 -18.74 -5.92 21.57
N VAL A 252 -19.99 -5.56 21.87
CA VAL A 252 -20.58 -4.27 21.47
C VAL A 252 -20.29 -3.27 22.58
N LEU A 253 -19.36 -2.36 22.34
CA LEU A 253 -18.87 -1.38 23.32
C LEU A 253 -19.73 -0.11 23.36
N LEU A 254 -20.27 0.29 22.20
CA LEU A 254 -21.23 1.38 22.06
C LEU A 254 -22.32 0.96 21.07
N GLU A 255 -23.58 1.24 21.40
CA GLU A 255 -24.73 1.04 20.50
C GLU A 255 -25.51 2.35 20.32
N SER A 256 -25.62 2.82 19.08
CA SER A 256 -26.26 4.08 18.69
C SER A 256 -27.70 4.29 19.17
N ARG A 257 -28.45 3.20 19.35
CA ARG A 257 -29.84 3.26 19.85
C ARG A 257 -29.91 3.47 21.37
N GLN A 258 -28.85 3.13 22.11
CA GLN A 258 -28.83 3.10 23.57
C GLN A 258 -27.87 4.14 24.15
N ASP A 259 -26.64 4.19 23.63
CA ASP A 259 -25.58 5.04 24.11
C ASP A 259 -25.71 6.47 23.55
N ARG A 260 -25.59 7.42 24.47
CA ARG A 260 -25.56 8.86 24.19
C ARG A 260 -24.22 9.48 24.60
N ASP A 261 -23.86 10.58 23.95
CA ASP A 261 -22.76 11.45 24.37
C ASP A 261 -23.17 12.31 25.59
N ILE A 262 -22.23 13.11 26.11
CA ILE A 262 -22.51 14.01 27.25
C ILE A 262 -23.54 15.12 26.97
N GLU A 263 -23.94 15.28 25.70
CA GLU A 263 -24.94 16.24 25.23
C GLU A 263 -26.24 15.54 24.81
N GLU A 264 -26.42 14.27 25.17
CA GLU A 264 -27.59 13.44 24.86
C GLU A 264 -27.80 13.13 23.36
N HIS A 265 -26.77 13.26 22.51
CA HIS A 265 -26.82 12.85 21.11
C HIS A 265 -26.43 11.37 20.92
N PRO A 266 -26.95 10.68 19.89
CA PRO A 266 -26.56 9.30 19.58
C PRO A 266 -25.06 9.13 19.34
N MET A 267 -24.49 8.03 19.84
CA MET A 267 -23.10 7.64 19.55
C MET A 267 -23.02 6.71 18.34
N PRO A 268 -21.91 6.70 17.56
CA PRO A 268 -21.65 5.65 16.59
C PRO A 268 -21.55 4.27 17.24
N ASN A 269 -21.91 3.21 16.52
CA ASN A 269 -21.68 1.86 17.03
C ASN A 269 -20.18 1.57 17.08
N LEU A 270 -19.70 0.93 18.14
CA LEU A 270 -18.32 0.46 18.27
C LEU A 270 -18.33 -1.01 18.68
N ILE A 271 -17.81 -1.87 17.81
CA ILE A 271 -17.85 -3.32 17.97
C ILE A 271 -16.42 -3.87 17.91
N TYR A 272 -16.01 -4.58 18.94
CA TYR A 272 -14.78 -5.36 18.96
C TYR A 272 -15.07 -6.79 18.49
N VAL A 273 -14.25 -7.30 17.58
CA VAL A 273 -14.37 -8.64 17.01
C VAL A 273 -13.00 -9.32 17.03
N SER A 274 -12.89 -10.43 17.73
CA SER A 274 -11.82 -11.39 17.53
C SER A 274 -12.42 -12.68 17.02
N ARG A 275 -12.08 -13.06 15.80
CA ARG A 275 -12.63 -14.27 15.17
C ARG A 275 -12.09 -15.53 15.84
N GLU A 276 -12.81 -16.64 15.73
CA GLU A 276 -12.31 -17.91 16.25
C GLU A 276 -10.99 -18.29 15.55
N LYS A 277 -10.03 -18.75 16.35
CA LYS A 277 -8.78 -19.33 15.87
C LYS A 277 -8.72 -20.78 16.31
N ASN A 278 -8.36 -21.64 15.36
CA ASN A 278 -8.14 -23.06 15.59
C ASN A 278 -6.90 -23.49 14.83
N LYS A 279 -5.97 -24.20 15.49
CA LYS A 279 -4.70 -24.65 14.89
C LYS A 279 -4.91 -25.58 13.68
N ALA A 280 -6.05 -26.26 13.59
CA ALA A 280 -6.38 -27.15 12.49
C ALA A 280 -6.95 -26.42 11.26
N SER A 281 -7.34 -25.14 11.38
CA SER A 281 -8.00 -24.39 10.31
C SER A 281 -7.12 -23.24 9.78
N PRO A 282 -6.93 -23.11 8.45
CA PRO A 282 -6.20 -21.97 7.90
C PRO A 282 -7.00 -20.68 8.09
N HIS A 283 -6.35 -19.63 8.58
CA HIS A 283 -7.04 -18.37 8.92
C HIS A 283 -6.87 -17.27 7.87
N ASN A 284 -6.05 -17.45 6.83
CA ASN A 284 -5.95 -16.50 5.69
C ASN A 284 -5.62 -15.04 6.07
N PHE A 285 -4.86 -14.81 7.16
CA PHE A 285 -4.38 -13.49 7.62
C PHE A 285 -5.48 -12.41 7.57
N LYS A 286 -5.15 -11.21 7.05
CA LYS A 286 -6.05 -10.06 6.94
C LYS A 286 -7.27 -10.31 6.07
N ALA A 287 -7.12 -11.05 4.96
CA ALA A 287 -8.24 -11.40 4.08
C ALA A 287 -9.35 -12.14 4.85
N GLY A 288 -8.97 -13.11 5.66
CA GLY A 288 -9.92 -13.85 6.49
C GLY A 288 -10.53 -12.99 7.60
N ALA A 289 -9.76 -12.09 8.21
CA ALA A 289 -10.27 -11.18 9.23
C ALA A 289 -11.35 -10.24 8.63
N LEU A 290 -11.07 -9.67 7.45
CA LEU A 290 -12.01 -8.84 6.72
C LEU A 290 -13.26 -9.62 6.27
N ASN A 291 -13.13 -10.89 5.86
CA ASN A 291 -14.28 -11.73 5.54
C ASN A 291 -15.13 -12.06 6.77
N THR A 292 -14.51 -12.31 7.93
CA THR A 292 -15.26 -12.43 9.19
C THR A 292 -15.99 -11.13 9.53
N LEU A 293 -15.34 -9.97 9.41
CA LEU A 293 -15.99 -8.67 9.62
C LEU A 293 -17.16 -8.44 8.65
N LEU A 294 -17.01 -8.77 7.37
CA LEU A 294 -18.09 -8.67 6.39
C LEU A 294 -19.33 -9.46 6.81
N ARG A 295 -19.13 -10.67 7.33
CA ARG A 295 -20.22 -11.53 7.81
C ARG A 295 -20.82 -11.00 9.11
N VAL A 296 -19.99 -10.73 10.12
CA VAL A 296 -20.45 -10.22 11.42
C VAL A 296 -21.22 -8.90 11.27
N SER A 297 -20.70 -7.97 10.47
CA SER A 297 -21.40 -6.70 10.28
C SER A 297 -22.66 -6.85 9.42
N ALA A 298 -22.75 -7.81 8.50
CA ALA A 298 -24.00 -8.11 7.80
C ALA A 298 -25.12 -8.56 8.77
N ILE A 299 -24.77 -9.32 9.80
CA ILE A 299 -25.72 -9.73 10.84
C ILE A 299 -26.13 -8.56 11.74
N MET A 300 -25.20 -7.67 12.08
CA MET A 300 -25.41 -6.62 13.07
C MET A 300 -26.01 -5.33 12.49
N THR A 301 -25.44 -4.80 11.41
CA THR A 301 -25.77 -3.45 10.89
C THR A 301 -26.11 -3.46 9.40
N ASN A 302 -25.55 -4.39 8.64
CA ASN A 302 -25.65 -4.58 7.21
C ASN A 302 -25.54 -3.29 6.37
N ALA A 303 -24.53 -2.46 6.66
CA ALA A 303 -24.38 -1.20 5.94
C ALA A 303 -24.08 -1.44 4.44
N PRO A 304 -24.72 -0.71 3.51
CA PRO A 304 -24.46 -0.87 2.08
C PRO A 304 -23.06 -0.39 1.64
N ILE A 305 -22.38 0.37 2.50
CA ILE A 305 -21.03 0.90 2.26
C ILE A 305 -20.09 0.35 3.33
N VAL A 306 -18.93 -0.12 2.90
CA VAL A 306 -17.88 -0.67 3.78
C VAL A 306 -16.58 0.09 3.51
N LEU A 307 -16.03 0.75 4.53
CA LEU A 307 -14.71 1.36 4.50
C LEU A 307 -13.68 0.40 5.10
N THR A 308 -12.61 0.08 4.38
CA THR A 308 -11.47 -0.66 4.95
C THR A 308 -10.33 0.27 5.34
N GLN A 309 -9.80 0.08 6.54
CA GLN A 309 -8.65 0.82 7.09
C GLN A 309 -7.67 -0.11 7.78
N ASP A 310 -6.39 0.21 7.62
CA ASP A 310 -5.34 -0.32 8.49
C ASP A 310 -5.36 0.38 9.85
N CYS A 311 -4.89 -0.31 10.90
CA CYS A 311 -4.91 0.22 12.26
C CYS A 311 -4.07 1.48 12.47
N ASP A 312 -3.11 1.73 11.59
CA ASP A 312 -2.21 2.88 11.60
C ASP A 312 -2.64 4.00 10.65
N MET A 313 -3.86 3.92 10.08
CA MET A 313 -4.33 4.81 9.03
C MET A 313 -5.60 5.55 9.47
N TYR A 314 -5.41 6.72 10.10
CA TYR A 314 -6.49 7.52 10.67
C TYR A 314 -7.13 8.45 9.64
N SER A 315 -8.34 8.95 9.96
CA SER A 315 -9.03 9.93 9.13
C SER A 315 -8.54 11.35 9.42
N ASN A 316 -7.97 12.00 8.42
CA ASN A 316 -7.48 13.37 8.49
C ASN A 316 -8.52 14.41 8.01
N ASP A 317 -9.58 13.99 7.32
CA ASP A 317 -10.67 14.89 6.89
C ASP A 317 -12.04 14.29 7.25
N PRO A 318 -12.79 14.91 8.18
CA PRO A 318 -14.09 14.41 8.63
C PRO A 318 -15.16 14.46 7.54
N LYS A 319 -14.92 15.19 6.43
CA LYS A 319 -15.85 15.27 5.30
C LYS A 319 -15.62 14.19 4.25
N THR A 320 -14.65 13.30 4.45
CA THR A 320 -14.31 12.21 3.51
C THR A 320 -15.55 11.37 3.12
N PRO A 321 -16.45 10.96 4.03
CA PRO A 321 -17.65 10.20 3.64
C PRO A 321 -18.58 10.99 2.73
N GLN A 322 -18.72 12.30 2.92
CA GLN A 322 -19.53 13.15 2.05
C GLN A 322 -18.91 13.25 0.64
N GLN A 323 -17.59 13.37 0.54
CA GLN A 323 -16.89 13.35 -0.75
C GLN A 323 -17.13 12.02 -1.48
N MET A 324 -17.10 10.90 -0.75
CA MET A 324 -17.43 9.58 -1.29
C MET A 324 -18.90 9.49 -1.74
N LEU A 325 -19.85 10.04 -0.96
CA LEU A 325 -21.27 10.05 -1.31
C LEU A 325 -21.55 10.75 -2.66
N CYS A 326 -20.74 11.74 -3.02
CA CYS A 326 -20.87 12.42 -4.32
C CYS A 326 -20.76 11.43 -5.50
N PHE A 327 -19.96 10.37 -5.36
CA PHE A 327 -19.85 9.31 -6.36
C PHE A 327 -20.90 8.20 -6.16
N TYR A 328 -21.16 7.81 -4.91
CA TYR A 328 -22.09 6.72 -4.60
C TYR A 328 -23.53 7.02 -5.06
N LEU A 329 -23.95 8.29 -4.98
CA LEU A 329 -25.29 8.75 -5.34
C LEU A 329 -25.46 9.03 -6.84
N ASP A 330 -24.40 8.94 -7.65
CA ASP A 330 -24.52 9.09 -9.09
C ASP A 330 -25.12 7.82 -9.72
N GLU A 331 -26.39 7.92 -10.09
CA GLU A 331 -27.17 6.83 -10.71
C GLU A 331 -26.53 6.29 -11.99
N SER A 332 -25.78 7.11 -12.74
CA SER A 332 -25.18 6.72 -14.02
C SER A 332 -24.06 5.68 -13.89
N ILE A 333 -23.41 5.63 -12.71
CA ILE A 333 -22.30 4.70 -12.43
C ILE A 333 -22.62 3.69 -11.32
N ARG A 334 -23.71 3.90 -10.56
CA ARG A 334 -24.05 3.11 -9.38
C ARG A 334 -24.12 1.60 -9.63
N TYR A 335 -24.67 1.17 -10.77
CA TYR A 335 -24.90 -0.26 -11.06
C TYR A 335 -23.61 -1.09 -11.15
N ASN A 336 -22.50 -0.49 -11.59
CA ASN A 336 -21.22 -1.19 -11.76
C ASN A 336 -20.10 -0.64 -10.88
N LEU A 337 -20.40 0.30 -9.98
CA LEU A 337 -19.44 0.82 -9.00
C LEU A 337 -19.19 -0.22 -7.92
N GLY A 338 -17.98 -0.77 -7.90
CA GLY A 338 -17.52 -1.69 -6.87
C GLY A 338 -16.94 -0.94 -5.66
N TYR A 339 -16.04 0.01 -5.90
CA TYR A 339 -15.39 0.78 -4.83
C TYR A 339 -14.77 2.10 -5.28
N ILE A 340 -14.51 2.97 -4.31
CA ILE A 340 -13.82 4.25 -4.46
C ILE A 340 -12.54 4.21 -3.61
N GLN A 341 -11.39 4.30 -4.27
CA GLN A 341 -10.07 4.28 -3.62
C GLN A 341 -9.56 5.71 -3.43
N PHE A 342 -9.21 6.04 -2.19
CA PHE A 342 -8.46 7.24 -1.85
C PHE A 342 -6.96 6.94 -1.77
N PRO A 343 -6.08 7.91 -2.04
CA PRO A 343 -4.64 7.70 -1.89
C PRO A 343 -4.28 7.43 -0.43
N GLN A 344 -3.43 6.42 -0.20
CA GLN A 344 -2.74 6.31 1.09
C GLN A 344 -1.68 7.39 1.17
N ARG A 345 -1.71 8.17 2.24
CA ARG A 345 -0.78 9.26 2.51
C ARG A 345 -0.22 9.04 3.91
N PHE A 346 1.01 9.49 4.12
CA PHE A 346 1.72 9.24 5.38
C PHE A 346 2.14 10.57 6.01
N HIS A 347 2.13 10.62 7.33
CA HIS A 347 2.69 11.75 8.08
C HIS A 347 4.11 11.43 8.54
N GLY A 348 4.82 12.44 9.05
CA GLY A 348 6.18 12.27 9.55
C GLY A 348 7.21 11.96 8.46
N ILE A 349 6.88 12.13 7.18
CA ILE A 349 7.84 11.96 6.07
C ILE A 349 8.93 13.02 6.20
N ASN A 350 10.18 12.60 6.25
CA ASN A 350 11.28 13.56 6.31
C ASN A 350 11.33 14.42 5.03
N LYS A 351 11.95 15.60 5.12
CA LYS A 351 11.95 16.61 4.04
C LYS A 351 12.41 16.07 2.68
N ALA A 352 13.32 15.11 2.67
CA ALA A 352 13.92 14.56 1.46
C ALA A 352 13.20 13.28 0.95
N ASP A 353 12.24 12.75 1.70
CA ASP A 353 11.64 11.42 1.52
C ASP A 353 12.69 10.34 1.17
N ILE A 354 13.68 10.16 2.04
CA ILE A 354 14.86 9.34 1.73
C ILE A 354 14.53 7.89 1.36
N TYR A 355 13.42 7.34 1.88
CA TYR A 355 13.00 5.96 1.60
C TYR A 355 11.90 5.85 0.53
N SER A 356 11.54 6.97 -0.11
CA SER A 356 10.40 7.04 -1.04
C SER A 356 9.16 6.39 -0.42
N SER A 357 8.85 6.85 0.79
CA SER A 357 7.76 6.33 1.61
C SER A 357 6.40 6.84 1.14
N GLU A 358 6.34 7.94 0.36
CA GLU A 358 5.09 8.37 -0.26
C GLU A 358 4.56 7.37 -1.30
N TYR A 359 5.42 6.52 -1.88
CA TYR A 359 5.09 5.66 -3.03
C TYR A 359 4.21 6.37 -4.07
N LYS A 360 4.58 7.60 -4.44
CA LYS A 360 3.73 8.47 -5.29
C LYS A 360 3.22 7.79 -6.55
N ARG A 361 4.02 6.92 -7.17
CA ARG A 361 3.58 6.13 -8.34
C ARG A 361 2.41 5.22 -7.99
N LEU A 362 2.53 4.41 -6.94
CA LEU A 362 1.50 3.44 -6.54
C LEU A 362 0.21 4.15 -6.08
N TYR A 363 0.31 5.20 -5.25
CA TYR A 363 -0.86 5.77 -4.58
C TYR A 363 -1.46 7.01 -5.24
N VAL A 364 -0.73 7.70 -6.13
CA VAL A 364 -1.20 8.97 -6.71
C VAL A 364 -1.16 8.96 -8.23
N ILE A 365 -0.01 8.63 -8.84
CA ILE A 365 0.20 8.78 -10.29
C ILE A 365 -0.49 7.66 -11.08
N ASN A 366 -0.19 6.40 -10.76
CA ASN A 366 -0.73 5.24 -11.49
C ASN A 366 -2.25 5.13 -11.34
N PRO A 367 -2.85 5.32 -10.13
CA PRO A 367 -4.30 5.29 -9.95
C PRO A 367 -5.05 6.28 -10.84
N GLY A 368 -4.52 7.51 -11.03
CA GLY A 368 -5.13 8.49 -11.94
C GLY A 368 -5.13 8.05 -13.40
N GLY A 369 -4.13 7.26 -13.82
CA GLY A 369 -4.10 6.62 -15.13
C GLY A 369 -5.10 5.48 -15.28
N MET A 370 -5.23 4.65 -14.25
CA MET A 370 -6.19 3.54 -14.22
C MET A 370 -7.65 4.03 -14.14
N ASP A 371 -7.89 5.18 -13.51
CA ASP A 371 -9.20 5.80 -13.38
C ASP A 371 -9.82 6.21 -14.72
N GLY A 372 -9.00 6.58 -15.70
CA GLY A 372 -9.46 6.80 -17.08
C GLY A 372 -9.76 5.52 -17.86
N LEU A 373 -9.50 4.35 -17.28
CA LEU A 373 -9.82 3.04 -17.84
C LEU A 373 -11.04 2.44 -17.13
N LYS A 374 -10.81 1.64 -16.08
CA LYS A 374 -11.86 0.95 -15.29
C LYS A 374 -11.77 1.26 -13.79
N GLY A 375 -10.84 2.11 -13.38
CA GLY A 375 -10.58 2.43 -11.96
C GLY A 375 -9.27 1.84 -11.42
N PRO A 376 -8.75 2.36 -10.31
CA PRO A 376 -7.53 1.86 -9.69
C PRO A 376 -7.73 0.49 -9.02
N CYS A 377 -6.64 -0.25 -8.81
CA CYS A 377 -6.67 -1.44 -7.95
C CYS A 377 -6.92 -1.07 -6.48
N TYR A 378 -7.46 -2.01 -5.71
CA TYR A 378 -7.55 -1.92 -4.26
C TYR A 378 -6.16 -2.10 -3.64
N VAL A 379 -5.78 -1.22 -2.72
CA VAL A 379 -4.44 -1.19 -2.09
C VAL A 379 -4.46 -1.37 -0.56
N GLY A 380 -5.55 -1.92 -0.02
CA GLY A 380 -5.58 -2.44 1.35
C GLY A 380 -6.17 -1.52 2.44
N SER A 381 -6.23 -0.21 2.18
CA SER A 381 -6.72 0.81 3.11
C SER A 381 -7.21 2.04 2.33
N GLY A 382 -8.05 2.90 2.94
CA GLY A 382 -8.58 4.11 2.30
C GLY A 382 -9.61 3.82 1.21
N CYS A 383 -10.33 2.70 1.29
CA CYS A 383 -11.21 2.23 0.23
C CYS A 383 -12.66 2.07 0.70
N PHE A 384 -13.59 2.73 0.01
CA PHE A 384 -15.02 2.59 0.24
C PHE A 384 -15.62 1.63 -0.77
N PHE A 385 -16.00 0.45 -0.33
CA PHE A 385 -16.69 -0.57 -1.13
C PHE A 385 -18.20 -0.39 -1.07
N VAL A 386 -18.87 -0.65 -2.19
CA VAL A 386 -20.29 -0.96 -2.21
C VAL A 386 -20.43 -2.44 -1.82
N ARG A 387 -21.07 -2.75 -0.68
CA ARG A 387 -21.12 -4.10 -0.09
C ARG A 387 -21.45 -5.21 -1.09
N ARG A 388 -22.33 -4.94 -2.05
CA ARG A 388 -22.73 -5.86 -3.12
C ARG A 388 -21.56 -6.45 -3.91
N VAL A 389 -20.43 -5.74 -4.02
CA VAL A 389 -19.20 -6.17 -4.72
C VAL A 389 -18.60 -7.45 -4.16
N PHE A 390 -18.88 -7.77 -2.89
CA PHE A 390 -18.37 -8.98 -2.23
C PHE A 390 -19.17 -10.24 -2.56
N PHE A 391 -20.31 -10.12 -3.25
CA PHE A 391 -21.25 -11.22 -3.51
C PHE A 391 -21.33 -11.55 -5.01
N GLY A 392 -20.18 -11.68 -5.68
CA GLY A 392 -20.08 -12.04 -7.10
C GLY A 392 -20.01 -10.86 -8.07
N GLY A 393 -20.33 -11.12 -9.34
CA GLY A 393 -20.32 -10.10 -10.40
C GLY A 393 -21.59 -9.22 -10.38
N PRO A 394 -21.59 -8.05 -11.03
CA PRO A 394 -22.77 -7.18 -11.11
C PRO A 394 -23.99 -7.91 -11.69
N SER A 395 -23.78 -8.69 -12.75
CA SER A 395 -24.83 -9.45 -13.46
C SER A 395 -24.89 -10.94 -13.07
N SER A 396 -24.02 -11.39 -12.16
CA SER A 396 -23.94 -12.79 -11.72
C SER A 396 -23.69 -12.85 -10.20
N PRO A 397 -24.72 -12.54 -9.38
CA PRO A 397 -24.63 -12.63 -7.93
C PRO A 397 -24.31 -14.05 -7.45
N GLU A 398 -23.55 -14.15 -6.38
CA GLU A 398 -23.36 -15.38 -5.61
C GLU A 398 -24.17 -15.25 -4.32
N LEU A 399 -25.04 -16.21 -4.03
CA LEU A 399 -25.90 -16.18 -2.85
C LEU A 399 -25.13 -16.72 -1.63
N PRO A 400 -25.20 -16.03 -0.48
CA PRO A 400 -24.63 -16.53 0.77
C PRO A 400 -25.45 -17.70 1.32
N GLU A 401 -24.85 -18.41 2.26
CA GLU A 401 -25.41 -19.60 2.91
C GLU A 401 -26.65 -19.28 3.75
N VAL A 402 -26.72 -18.06 4.30
CA VAL A 402 -27.85 -17.58 5.11
C VAL A 402 -28.35 -16.23 4.58
N CYS A 403 -29.66 -16.02 4.61
CA CYS A 403 -30.32 -14.85 4.01
C CYS A 403 -29.92 -13.53 4.68
N GLU A 404 -29.57 -13.58 5.97
CA GLU A 404 -29.16 -12.44 6.78
C GLU A 404 -27.84 -11.82 6.29
N LEU A 405 -27.02 -12.60 5.59
CA LEU A 405 -25.78 -12.09 4.99
C LEU A 405 -25.98 -11.36 3.66
N TRP A 406 -27.19 -11.41 3.09
CA TRP A 406 -27.45 -10.77 1.80
C TRP A 406 -27.39 -9.23 1.94
N PRO A 407 -26.75 -8.49 1.00
CA PRO A 407 -26.60 -7.04 1.12
C PRO A 407 -27.90 -6.25 1.26
N ASP A 408 -29.04 -6.79 0.79
CA ASP A 408 -30.35 -6.11 0.87
C ASP A 408 -31.16 -6.54 2.12
N HIS A 409 -30.61 -7.40 2.98
CA HIS A 409 -31.28 -7.81 4.22
C HIS A 409 -31.36 -6.64 5.22
N VAL A 410 -32.52 -6.44 5.82
CA VAL A 410 -32.73 -5.35 6.79
C VAL A 410 -32.67 -5.89 8.21
N VAL A 411 -31.66 -5.46 8.97
CA VAL A 411 -31.53 -5.81 10.40
C VAL A 411 -32.54 -5.02 11.23
N LYS A 412 -33.50 -5.72 11.82
CA LYS A 412 -34.59 -5.10 12.62
C LYS A 412 -34.25 -4.98 14.10
N LYS A 413 -33.56 -5.98 14.65
CA LYS A 413 -33.31 -6.11 16.09
C LYS A 413 -32.09 -5.25 16.53
N PRO A 414 -32.03 -4.83 17.80
CA PRO A 414 -30.85 -4.18 18.36
C PRO A 414 -29.61 -5.08 18.29
N ILE A 415 -28.42 -4.48 18.15
CA ILE A 415 -27.17 -5.25 17.96
C ILE A 415 -26.72 -5.99 19.23
N LYS A 416 -27.15 -5.53 20.40
CA LYS A 416 -26.94 -6.21 21.69
C LYS A 416 -27.95 -7.33 21.97
N SER A 417 -28.95 -7.54 21.11
CA SER A 417 -29.91 -8.63 21.34
C SER A 417 -29.24 -10.00 21.24
N GLN A 418 -29.58 -10.91 22.15
CA GLN A 418 -28.92 -12.21 22.26
C GLN A 418 -28.90 -12.97 20.94
N GLU A 419 -30.01 -12.96 20.20
CA GLU A 419 -30.13 -13.61 18.88
C GLU A 419 -29.15 -13.06 17.84
N ILE A 420 -28.97 -11.74 17.78
CA ILE A 420 -28.02 -11.11 16.84
C ILE A 420 -26.58 -11.43 17.25
N VAL A 421 -26.28 -11.42 18.55
CA VAL A 421 -24.96 -11.76 19.09
C VAL A 421 -24.63 -13.24 18.82
N ASP A 422 -25.57 -14.16 19.07
CA ASP A 422 -25.40 -15.59 18.83
C ASP A 422 -25.16 -15.90 17.34
N LEU A 423 -25.94 -15.27 16.46
CA LEU A 423 -25.77 -15.42 15.01
C LEU A 423 -24.42 -14.84 14.54
N ALA A 424 -24.02 -13.69 15.09
CA ALA A 424 -22.72 -13.08 14.81
C ALA A 424 -21.56 -13.98 15.25
N HIS A 425 -21.67 -14.63 16.41
CA HIS A 425 -20.70 -15.63 16.86
C HIS A 425 -20.65 -16.83 15.90
N GLY A 426 -21.80 -17.33 15.46
CA GLY A 426 -21.89 -18.44 14.50
C GLY A 426 -21.19 -18.17 13.16
N VAL A 427 -21.33 -16.96 12.62
CA VAL A 427 -20.65 -16.58 11.35
C VAL A 427 -19.17 -16.20 11.54
N ALA A 428 -18.71 -16.05 12.78
CA ALA A 428 -17.31 -15.77 13.13
C ALA A 428 -16.48 -17.04 13.43
N CYS A 429 -17.12 -18.22 13.39
CA CYS A 429 -16.46 -19.50 13.63
C CYS A 429 -15.40 -19.85 12.57
N SER A 430 -14.35 -20.56 12.97
CA SER A 430 -13.20 -20.86 12.09
C SER A 430 -13.53 -21.86 10.98
N ASN A 431 -14.56 -22.68 11.19
CA ASN A 431 -15.01 -23.71 10.24
C ASN A 431 -16.12 -23.23 9.29
N TYR A 432 -16.63 -22.00 9.47
CA TYR A 432 -17.74 -21.47 8.67
C TYR A 432 -17.44 -21.53 7.16
N GLU A 433 -16.17 -21.36 6.80
CA GLU A 433 -15.76 -21.22 5.41
C GLU A 433 -15.47 -22.55 4.69
N ASN A 434 -15.43 -23.68 5.40
CA ASN A 434 -14.91 -24.96 4.88
C ASN A 434 -15.67 -25.50 3.65
N ASN A 435 -16.98 -25.27 3.57
CA ASN A 435 -17.85 -25.69 2.46
C ASN A 435 -18.57 -24.50 1.80
N SER A 436 -17.94 -23.34 1.85
CA SER A 436 -18.52 -22.07 1.44
C SER A 436 -17.86 -21.53 0.16
N SER A 437 -18.48 -20.50 -0.42
CA SER A 437 -17.85 -19.74 -1.51
C SER A 437 -17.01 -18.54 -1.01
N TRP A 438 -16.86 -18.36 0.30
CA TRP A 438 -16.04 -17.28 0.88
C TRP A 438 -14.56 -17.44 0.56
N GLY A 439 -13.87 -16.33 0.31
CA GLY A 439 -12.46 -16.33 -0.09
C GLY A 439 -12.23 -16.69 -1.56
N SER A 440 -13.04 -17.58 -2.14
CA SER A 440 -12.89 -18.08 -3.51
C SER A 440 -13.76 -17.31 -4.53
N LYS A 441 -15.09 -17.22 -4.30
CA LYS A 441 -16.04 -16.48 -5.15
C LYS A 441 -16.71 -15.28 -4.46
N MET A 442 -16.89 -15.31 -3.14
CA MET A 442 -17.41 -14.22 -2.32
C MET A 442 -16.33 -13.62 -1.41
N GLY A 443 -16.56 -12.42 -0.87
CA GLY A 443 -15.65 -11.71 0.03
C GLY A 443 -14.35 -11.21 -0.62
N PHE A 444 -13.40 -10.87 0.24
CA PHE A 444 -11.99 -10.66 -0.07
C PHE A 444 -11.35 -11.99 -0.49
N ARG A 445 -10.42 -11.94 -1.44
CA ARG A 445 -9.87 -13.12 -2.12
C ARG A 445 -8.71 -13.75 -1.36
N TYR A 446 -8.75 -15.07 -1.22
CA TYR A 446 -7.63 -15.86 -0.69
C TYR A 446 -6.70 -16.34 -1.81
N GLY A 447 -5.45 -16.65 -1.46
CA GLY A 447 -4.48 -17.27 -2.37
C GLY A 447 -3.29 -16.39 -2.75
N SER A 448 -3.16 -15.19 -2.18
CA SER A 448 -1.98 -14.35 -2.27
C SER A 448 -1.76 -13.61 -0.95
N LEU A 449 -0.49 -13.36 -0.58
CA LEU A 449 -0.11 -12.46 0.51
C LEU A 449 -0.46 -10.99 0.24
N SER A 450 -0.78 -10.64 -1.01
CA SER A 450 -1.32 -9.34 -1.43
C SER A 450 -2.80 -9.51 -1.76
N GLU A 451 -3.61 -9.79 -0.73
CA GLU A 451 -5.05 -10.05 -0.88
C GLU A 451 -5.79 -8.84 -1.45
N ASP A 452 -5.27 -7.64 -1.18
CA ASP A 452 -5.79 -6.36 -1.63
C ASP A 452 -5.77 -6.27 -3.17
N PHE A 453 -4.57 -6.35 -3.74
CA PHE A 453 -4.35 -6.35 -5.18
C PHE A 453 -5.10 -7.50 -5.86
N PHE A 454 -5.07 -8.69 -5.24
CA PHE A 454 -5.74 -9.86 -5.77
C PHE A 454 -7.28 -9.73 -5.76
N THR A 455 -7.85 -9.10 -4.73
CA THR A 455 -9.27 -8.80 -4.63
C THR A 455 -9.69 -7.78 -5.68
N GLY A 456 -8.95 -6.68 -5.83
CA GLY A 456 -9.22 -5.66 -6.84
C GLY A 456 -9.20 -6.25 -8.27
N LEU A 457 -8.19 -7.06 -8.58
CA LEU A 457 -8.07 -7.76 -9.86
C LEU A 457 -9.30 -8.63 -10.14
N HIS A 458 -9.74 -9.41 -9.15
CA HIS A 458 -10.91 -10.28 -9.29
C HIS A 458 -12.20 -9.50 -9.52
N GLN A 459 -12.40 -8.41 -8.78
CA GLN A 459 -13.58 -7.57 -8.91
C GLN A 459 -13.66 -6.96 -10.32
N HIS A 460 -12.55 -6.40 -10.82
CA HIS A 460 -12.52 -5.85 -12.17
C HIS A 460 -12.66 -6.91 -13.27
N CYS A 461 -12.08 -8.10 -13.10
CA CYS A 461 -12.28 -9.22 -14.03
C CYS A 461 -13.74 -9.70 -14.07
N ARG A 462 -14.51 -9.49 -13.00
CA ARG A 462 -15.96 -9.78 -12.94
C ARG A 462 -16.84 -8.66 -13.49
N GLY A 463 -16.25 -7.57 -13.98
CA GLY A 463 -16.98 -6.46 -14.61
C GLY A 463 -17.30 -5.29 -13.68
N TRP A 464 -16.88 -5.32 -12.41
CA TRP A 464 -16.97 -4.14 -11.55
C TRP A 464 -16.00 -3.04 -12.03
N LYS A 465 -16.37 -1.78 -11.80
CA LYS A 465 -15.52 -0.60 -11.96
C LYS A 465 -15.16 -0.03 -10.59
N SER A 466 -14.02 0.61 -10.49
CA SER A 466 -13.67 1.43 -9.33
C SER A 466 -13.42 2.87 -9.75
N LEU A 467 -13.30 3.76 -8.76
CA LEU A 467 -12.94 5.16 -8.97
C LEU A 467 -11.75 5.53 -8.11
N PHE A 468 -10.91 6.43 -8.62
CA PHE A 468 -9.87 7.08 -7.84
C PHE A 468 -10.29 8.51 -7.49
N PHE A 469 -10.19 8.89 -6.23
CA PHE A 469 -10.37 10.28 -5.83
C PHE A 469 -9.23 10.77 -4.95
N HIS A 470 -8.55 11.81 -5.43
CA HIS A 470 -7.42 12.45 -4.75
C HIS A 470 -7.83 13.84 -4.25
N PRO A 471 -8.32 13.96 -3.01
CA PRO A 471 -8.68 15.25 -2.43
C PRO A 471 -7.43 16.11 -2.17
N ARG A 472 -7.62 17.44 -2.17
CA ARG A 472 -6.54 18.41 -1.88
C ARG A 472 -6.00 18.26 -0.46
N ARG A 473 -6.89 18.05 0.52
CA ARG A 473 -6.52 17.63 1.88
C ARG A 473 -6.45 16.10 1.88
N PRO A 474 -5.36 15.47 2.33
CA PRO A 474 -5.32 14.02 2.49
C PRO A 474 -6.52 13.53 3.31
N ALA A 475 -7.31 12.60 2.77
CA ALA A 475 -8.43 12.02 3.49
C ALA A 475 -7.97 11.13 4.65
N PHE A 476 -6.92 10.36 4.39
CA PHE A 476 -6.33 9.42 5.34
C PHE A 476 -4.85 9.74 5.52
N LEU A 477 -4.36 9.61 6.74
CA LEU A 477 -2.95 9.73 7.08
C LEU A 477 -2.56 8.57 7.97
N GLY A 478 -1.36 8.04 7.80
CA GLY A 478 -0.85 7.05 8.73
C GLY A 478 0.64 6.87 8.76
N ASP A 479 1.05 5.81 9.44
CA ASP A 479 2.43 5.54 9.77
C ASP A 479 3.21 4.91 8.62
N LEU A 480 4.52 5.16 8.61
CA LEU A 480 5.46 4.63 7.63
C LEU A 480 6.63 3.93 8.32
N PRO A 481 7.30 2.98 7.63
CA PRO A 481 8.57 2.46 8.12
C PRO A 481 9.65 3.55 8.13
N ILE A 482 10.17 3.86 9.32
CA ILE A 482 11.25 4.84 9.52
C ILE A 482 12.66 4.20 9.44
N THR A 483 12.74 2.89 9.22
CA THR A 483 14.00 2.17 8.99
C THR A 483 14.04 1.57 7.58
N LEU A 484 15.24 1.52 6.98
CA LEU A 484 15.41 0.90 5.66
C LEU A 484 15.06 -0.59 5.69
N PHE A 485 15.42 -1.29 6.79
CA PHE A 485 15.17 -2.73 6.91
C PHE A 485 13.67 -3.06 6.91
N ASP A 486 12.86 -2.28 7.64
CA ASP A 486 11.42 -2.48 7.67
C ASP A 486 10.77 -2.13 6.33
N ALA A 487 11.22 -1.04 5.69
CA ALA A 487 10.78 -0.66 4.34
C ALA A 487 11.06 -1.78 3.31
N LEU A 488 12.27 -2.36 3.32
CA LEU A 488 12.62 -3.46 2.42
C LEU A 488 11.92 -4.77 2.76
N THR A 489 11.68 -5.05 4.04
CA THR A 489 10.92 -6.23 4.48
C THR A 489 9.47 -6.15 4.03
N GLN A 490 8.85 -4.97 4.11
CA GLN A 490 7.52 -4.71 3.58
C GLN A 490 7.48 -4.92 2.06
N ASN A 491 8.40 -4.33 1.30
CA ASN A 491 8.49 -4.53 -0.15
C ASN A 491 8.71 -6.01 -0.51
N ARG A 492 9.51 -6.75 0.26
CA ARG A 492 9.72 -8.19 0.04
C ARG A 492 8.42 -8.96 0.15
N ARG A 493 7.57 -8.66 1.14
CA ARG A 493 6.24 -9.28 1.30
C ARG A 493 5.35 -8.98 0.10
N TRP A 494 5.32 -7.73 -0.36
CA TRP A 494 4.58 -7.34 -1.56
C TRP A 494 5.06 -8.09 -2.80
N CYS A 495 6.38 -8.21 -3.00
CA CYS A 495 6.93 -8.96 -4.12
C CYS A 495 6.47 -10.43 -4.14
N ILE A 496 6.44 -11.09 -2.98
CA ILE A 496 5.97 -12.48 -2.89
C ILE A 496 4.49 -12.57 -3.26
N GLY A 497 3.65 -11.71 -2.67
CA GLY A 497 2.22 -11.68 -2.96
C GLY A 497 1.93 -11.42 -4.44
N LEU A 498 2.62 -10.46 -5.05
CA LEU A 498 2.49 -10.15 -6.47
C LEU A 498 2.93 -11.31 -7.37
N LEU A 499 4.01 -12.02 -7.02
CA LEU A 499 4.44 -13.22 -7.76
C LEU A 499 3.44 -14.37 -7.64
N GLU A 500 2.81 -14.56 -6.47
CA GLU A 500 1.72 -15.52 -6.30
C GLU A 500 0.57 -15.22 -7.28
N VAL A 501 0.26 -13.95 -7.53
CA VAL A 501 -0.73 -13.55 -8.55
C VAL A 501 -0.22 -13.83 -9.97
N VAL A 502 1.01 -13.42 -10.30
CA VAL A 502 1.62 -13.63 -11.63
C VAL A 502 1.63 -15.11 -12.02
N PHE A 503 1.98 -16.01 -11.10
CA PHE A 503 2.06 -17.45 -11.35
C PHE A 503 0.77 -18.21 -11.01
N SER A 504 -0.33 -17.49 -10.75
CA SER A 504 -1.66 -18.08 -10.62
C SER A 504 -2.37 -18.16 -11.98
N LYS A 505 -3.51 -18.86 -12.01
CA LYS A 505 -4.44 -18.83 -13.17
C LYS A 505 -5.04 -17.45 -13.46
N TYR A 506 -4.88 -16.49 -12.54
CA TYR A 506 -5.38 -15.13 -12.64
C TYR A 506 -4.32 -14.11 -13.08
N ASN A 507 -3.30 -14.56 -13.81
CA ASN A 507 -2.25 -13.69 -14.33
C ASN A 507 -2.85 -12.46 -15.08
N PRO A 508 -2.41 -11.22 -14.75
CA PRO A 508 -2.94 -10.01 -15.37
C PRO A 508 -2.77 -9.91 -16.89
N LEU A 509 -1.69 -10.46 -17.46
CA LEU A 509 -1.42 -10.39 -18.90
C LEU A 509 -2.31 -11.32 -19.72
N THR A 510 -2.74 -12.44 -19.16
CA THR A 510 -3.60 -13.43 -19.84
C THR A 510 -5.04 -13.31 -19.38
N PHE A 511 -5.34 -13.75 -18.15
CA PHE A 511 -6.68 -13.71 -17.57
C PHE A 511 -7.17 -12.26 -17.44
N GLY A 512 -6.34 -11.38 -16.86
CA GLY A 512 -6.70 -9.97 -16.68
C GLY A 512 -7.02 -9.27 -18.01
N SER A 513 -6.13 -9.37 -19.00
CA SER A 513 -6.34 -8.79 -20.34
C SER A 513 -7.58 -9.35 -21.03
N ARG A 514 -7.89 -10.65 -20.87
CA ARG A 514 -9.08 -11.28 -21.44
C ARG A 514 -10.38 -10.65 -20.94
N PHE A 515 -10.48 -10.37 -19.64
CA PHE A 515 -11.73 -9.88 -19.02
C PHE A 515 -11.81 -8.35 -18.91
N MET A 516 -10.67 -7.68 -18.74
CA MET A 516 -10.61 -6.23 -18.55
C MET A 516 -10.22 -5.46 -19.80
N GLY A 517 -9.67 -6.14 -20.81
CA GLY A 517 -9.06 -5.53 -21.98
C GLY A 517 -7.54 -5.32 -21.80
N PRO A 518 -6.79 -5.19 -22.91
CA PRO A 518 -5.32 -5.25 -22.89
C PRO A 518 -4.68 -4.10 -22.10
N LEU A 519 -5.19 -2.87 -22.21
CA LEU A 519 -4.61 -1.72 -21.50
C LEU A 519 -4.75 -1.85 -19.98
N MET A 520 -5.89 -2.32 -19.50
CA MET A 520 -6.12 -2.55 -18.08
C MET A 520 -5.32 -3.75 -17.57
N GLY A 521 -5.20 -4.81 -18.38
CA GLY A 521 -4.32 -5.95 -18.11
C GLY A 521 -2.85 -5.52 -17.95
N LEU A 522 -2.36 -4.64 -18.82
CA LEU A 522 -1.02 -4.06 -18.73
C LEU A 522 -0.82 -3.18 -17.48
N ALA A 523 -1.83 -2.39 -17.10
CA ALA A 523 -1.80 -1.58 -15.89
C ALA A 523 -1.66 -2.45 -14.63
N TYR A 524 -2.45 -3.52 -14.52
CA TYR A 524 -2.29 -4.51 -13.45
C TYR A 524 -0.95 -5.24 -13.55
N ALA A 525 -0.50 -5.59 -14.75
CA ALA A 525 0.78 -6.25 -14.95
C ALA A 525 1.97 -5.40 -14.49
N HIS A 526 1.94 -4.08 -14.69
CA HIS A 526 2.98 -3.19 -14.18
C HIS A 526 3.21 -3.40 -12.67
N ASN A 527 2.13 -3.43 -11.89
CA ASN A 527 2.19 -3.62 -10.45
C ASN A 527 2.58 -5.07 -10.11
N ALA A 528 1.99 -6.06 -10.78
CA ALA A 528 2.25 -7.48 -10.51
C ALA A 528 3.69 -7.92 -10.79
N PHE A 529 4.34 -7.32 -11.79
CA PHE A 529 5.67 -7.71 -12.23
C PHE A 529 6.81 -6.91 -11.59
N TRP A 530 6.58 -6.09 -10.54
CA TRP A 530 7.65 -5.37 -9.84
C TRP A 530 8.94 -6.15 -9.58
N PRO A 531 8.91 -7.44 -9.16
CA PRO A 531 10.13 -8.17 -8.82
C PRO A 531 11.10 -8.36 -9.99
N ILE A 532 10.60 -8.31 -11.24
CA ILE A 532 11.45 -8.50 -12.43
C ILE A 532 12.35 -7.29 -12.70
N TRP A 533 12.09 -6.13 -12.08
CA TRP A 533 13.02 -5.00 -12.11
C TRP A 533 14.42 -5.37 -11.60
N SER A 534 14.52 -6.40 -10.76
CA SER A 534 15.81 -6.91 -10.29
C SER A 534 16.70 -7.37 -11.46
N ILE A 535 16.15 -7.93 -12.53
CA ILE A 535 16.92 -8.45 -13.68
C ILE A 535 17.77 -7.36 -14.35
N PRO A 536 17.20 -6.28 -14.92
CA PRO A 536 17.99 -5.23 -15.54
C PRO A 536 18.87 -4.49 -14.52
N ILE A 537 18.41 -4.30 -13.28
CA ILE A 537 19.20 -3.64 -12.24
C ILE A 537 20.49 -4.42 -11.95
N TYR A 538 20.42 -5.74 -11.77
CA TYR A 538 21.61 -6.57 -11.57
C TYR A 538 22.52 -6.56 -12.80
N ILE A 539 21.95 -6.74 -14.00
CA ILE A 539 22.72 -6.78 -15.24
C ILE A 539 23.48 -5.46 -15.46
N TYR A 540 22.81 -4.32 -15.39
CA TYR A 540 23.43 -3.00 -15.58
C TYR A 540 24.31 -2.54 -14.40
N SER A 541 24.21 -3.18 -13.24
CA SER A 541 25.08 -2.92 -12.08
C SER A 541 26.40 -3.69 -12.09
N PHE A 542 26.47 -4.79 -12.85
CA PHE A 542 27.67 -5.64 -12.90
C PHE A 542 28.28 -5.73 -14.29
N ILE A 543 27.50 -6.00 -15.34
CA ILE A 543 28.05 -6.33 -16.66
C ILE A 543 28.87 -5.18 -17.25
N PRO A 544 28.36 -3.93 -17.34
CA PRO A 544 29.16 -2.80 -17.81
C PRO A 544 30.43 -2.54 -16.99
N GLN A 545 30.34 -2.67 -15.67
CA GLN A 545 31.42 -2.38 -14.73
C GLN A 545 32.55 -3.41 -14.85
N LEU A 546 32.19 -4.70 -14.94
CA LEU A 546 33.15 -5.78 -15.15
C LEU A 546 33.77 -5.70 -16.55
N ALA A 547 32.98 -5.35 -17.58
CA ALA A 547 33.51 -5.11 -18.92
C ALA A 547 34.50 -3.94 -18.96
N LEU A 548 34.23 -2.86 -18.20
CA LEU A 548 35.15 -1.72 -18.06
C LEU A 548 36.50 -2.14 -17.47
N LEU A 549 36.50 -3.02 -16.45
CA LEU A 549 37.72 -3.57 -15.86
C LEU A 549 38.56 -4.40 -16.86
N ASN A 550 37.90 -5.04 -17.83
CA ASN A 550 38.54 -5.80 -18.91
C ASN A 550 38.78 -5.00 -20.18
N ARG A 551 38.46 -3.70 -20.20
CA ARG A 551 38.56 -2.84 -21.39
C ARG A 551 37.72 -3.34 -22.57
N ILE A 552 36.62 -4.03 -22.29
CA ILE A 552 35.66 -4.51 -23.29
C ILE A 552 34.56 -3.46 -23.47
N SER A 553 34.33 -3.07 -24.73
CA SER A 553 33.24 -2.18 -25.12
C SER A 553 31.92 -2.95 -25.17
N VAL A 554 30.97 -2.62 -24.30
CA VAL A 554 29.60 -3.22 -24.35
C VAL A 554 28.56 -2.29 -24.97
N PHE A 555 28.88 -1.00 -25.05
CA PHE A 555 28.06 0.00 -25.74
C PHE A 555 28.71 0.40 -27.07
N PRO A 556 27.91 0.95 -28.01
CA PRO A 556 28.46 1.60 -29.20
C PRO A 556 29.42 2.73 -28.82
N LYS A 557 30.35 3.06 -29.72
CA LYS A 557 31.26 4.20 -29.51
C LYS A 557 30.46 5.50 -29.49
N VAL A 558 30.94 6.50 -28.75
CA VAL A 558 30.25 7.82 -28.65
C VAL A 558 30.06 8.52 -30.00
N THR A 559 30.92 8.21 -30.98
CA THR A 559 30.83 8.72 -32.35
C THR A 559 29.78 8.01 -33.22
N ASP A 560 29.22 6.90 -32.74
CA ASP A 560 28.23 6.09 -33.45
C ASP A 560 26.81 6.64 -33.23
N TYR A 561 25.99 6.65 -34.27
CA TYR A 561 24.59 7.04 -34.16
C TYR A 561 23.78 6.10 -33.25
N TRP A 562 24.16 4.82 -33.14
CA TRP A 562 23.56 3.90 -32.19
C TRP A 562 23.77 4.33 -30.73
N PHE A 563 24.86 5.03 -30.41
CA PHE A 563 25.06 5.57 -29.06
C PHE A 563 24.04 6.65 -28.72
N LEU A 564 23.64 7.48 -29.70
CA LEU A 564 22.58 8.49 -29.51
C LEU A 564 21.23 7.85 -29.16
N LEU A 565 20.95 6.64 -29.66
CA LEU A 565 19.75 5.90 -29.30
C LEU A 565 19.72 5.54 -27.80
N TYR A 566 20.84 5.05 -27.24
CA TYR A 566 20.96 4.78 -25.80
C TYR A 566 20.79 6.05 -24.97
N VAL A 567 21.38 7.16 -25.40
CA VAL A 567 21.23 8.47 -24.75
C VAL A 567 19.76 8.91 -24.77
N PHE A 568 19.09 8.81 -25.92
CA PHE A 568 17.67 9.15 -26.05
C PHE A 568 16.78 8.30 -25.15
N LEU A 569 16.99 6.99 -25.10
CA LEU A 569 16.22 6.09 -24.24
C LEU A 569 16.47 6.40 -22.76
N PHE A 570 17.72 6.52 -22.35
CA PHE A 570 18.06 6.83 -20.96
C PHE A 570 17.48 8.18 -20.51
N LEU A 571 17.73 9.25 -21.26
CA LEU A 571 17.21 10.58 -20.92
C LEU A 571 15.70 10.64 -21.05
N GLY A 572 15.12 10.05 -22.10
CA GLY A 572 13.68 10.06 -22.35
C GLY A 572 12.90 9.41 -21.21
N ALA A 573 13.31 8.24 -20.74
CA ALA A 573 12.68 7.58 -19.60
C ALA A 573 12.81 8.39 -18.30
N ASN A 574 14.03 8.85 -17.98
CA ASN A 574 14.30 9.57 -16.73
C ASN A 574 13.62 10.95 -16.70
N ILE A 575 13.64 11.69 -17.82
CA ILE A 575 12.98 13.00 -17.91
C ILE A 575 11.47 12.83 -17.82
N GLN A 576 10.87 11.88 -18.55
CA GLN A 576 9.43 11.65 -18.47
C GLN A 576 9.00 11.27 -17.04
N ASP A 577 9.74 10.36 -16.41
CA ASP A 577 9.47 9.94 -15.04
C ASP A 577 9.63 11.10 -14.02
N CYS A 578 10.69 11.91 -14.16
CA CYS A 578 10.88 13.11 -13.35
C CYS A 578 9.72 14.10 -13.53
N LEU A 579 9.28 14.34 -14.77
CA LEU A 579 8.15 15.23 -15.07
C LEU A 579 6.86 14.72 -14.44
N ASP A 580 6.56 13.43 -14.53
CA ASP A 580 5.40 12.83 -13.89
C ASP A 580 5.44 13.03 -12.36
N PHE A 581 6.61 12.86 -11.76
CA PHE A 581 6.83 13.05 -10.32
C PHE A 581 6.66 14.51 -9.88
N MET A 582 7.21 15.47 -10.66
CA MET A 582 7.06 16.90 -10.38
C MET A 582 5.60 17.35 -10.51
N LEU A 583 4.90 16.87 -11.55
CA LEU A 583 3.48 17.17 -11.76
C LEU A 583 2.58 16.59 -10.66
N ALA A 584 3.03 15.53 -9.98
CA ALA A 584 2.41 15.00 -8.77
C ALA A 584 2.88 15.73 -7.48
N GLN A 585 3.32 16.98 -7.60
CA GLN A 585 3.77 17.85 -6.51
C GLN A 585 4.96 17.27 -5.73
N GLY A 586 5.86 16.52 -6.40
CA GLY A 586 7.13 16.11 -5.83
C GLY A 586 8.24 17.13 -6.11
N SER A 587 9.32 17.07 -5.34
CA SER A 587 10.55 17.82 -5.59
C SER A 587 11.62 16.97 -6.28
N PHE A 588 12.56 17.61 -6.99
CA PHE A 588 13.65 16.90 -7.65
C PHE A 588 14.48 16.03 -6.69
N GLN A 589 14.69 16.51 -5.46
CA GLN A 589 15.39 15.75 -4.42
C GLN A 589 14.63 14.47 -4.04
N GLN A 590 13.31 14.55 -3.88
CA GLN A 590 12.46 13.38 -3.60
C GLN A 590 12.47 12.40 -4.78
N TRP A 591 12.38 12.90 -6.01
CA TRP A 591 12.49 12.06 -7.21
C TRP A 591 13.84 11.33 -7.28
N TRP A 592 14.95 12.02 -7.00
CA TRP A 592 16.26 11.40 -6.98
C TRP A 592 16.41 10.34 -5.88
N ASN A 593 15.85 10.59 -4.69
CA ASN A 593 15.81 9.58 -3.62
C ASN A 593 14.90 8.40 -3.98
N ASP A 594 13.82 8.63 -4.71
CA ASP A 594 13.00 7.58 -5.26
C ASP A 594 13.76 6.73 -6.30
N GLN A 595 14.59 7.33 -7.17
CA GLN A 595 15.50 6.58 -8.05
C GLN A 595 16.51 5.73 -7.25
N ARG A 596 17.08 6.30 -6.18
CA ARG A 596 17.95 5.55 -5.26
C ARG A 596 17.22 4.37 -4.65
N MET A 597 15.97 4.56 -4.21
CA MET A 597 15.18 3.50 -3.62
C MET A 597 14.72 2.45 -4.64
N TRP A 598 14.43 2.82 -5.88
CA TRP A 598 14.21 1.87 -6.97
C TRP A 598 15.44 0.97 -7.16
N PHE A 599 16.64 1.56 -7.21
CA PHE A 599 17.90 0.82 -7.28
C PHE A 599 18.11 -0.10 -6.08
N ILE A 600 17.91 0.43 -4.86
CA ILE A 600 18.04 -0.34 -3.62
C ILE A 600 17.05 -1.52 -3.58
N ARG A 601 15.76 -1.29 -3.86
CA ARG A 601 14.71 -2.32 -3.85
C ARG A 601 15.01 -3.43 -4.85
N GLY A 602 15.51 -3.07 -6.05
CA GLY A 602 15.93 -4.02 -7.09
C GLY A 602 17.03 -4.98 -6.66
N LEU A 603 18.08 -4.44 -6.03
CA LEU A 603 19.22 -5.21 -5.52
C LEU A 603 18.94 -5.93 -4.18
N SER A 604 17.76 -5.74 -3.60
CA SER A 604 17.42 -6.28 -2.28
C SER A 604 16.03 -6.93 -2.26
N SER A 605 14.99 -6.21 -1.84
CA SER A 605 13.65 -6.77 -1.62
C SER A 605 13.08 -7.53 -2.81
N TYR A 606 13.36 -7.08 -4.05
CA TYR A 606 12.79 -7.68 -5.26
C TYR A 606 13.39 -9.06 -5.55
N ILE A 607 14.72 -9.17 -5.56
CA ILE A 607 15.40 -10.45 -5.79
C ILE A 607 15.19 -11.42 -4.63
N PHE A 608 15.23 -10.94 -3.37
CA PHE A 608 14.99 -11.78 -2.20
C PHE A 608 13.54 -12.26 -2.15
N GLY A 609 12.57 -11.43 -2.55
CA GLY A 609 11.17 -11.84 -2.70
C GLY A 609 10.99 -12.89 -3.79
N PHE A 610 11.68 -12.75 -4.92
CA PHE A 610 11.67 -13.73 -6.01
C PHE A 610 12.28 -15.08 -5.60
N ILE A 611 13.41 -15.06 -4.90
CA ILE A 611 14.06 -16.26 -4.36
C ILE A 611 13.14 -16.93 -3.34
N GLU A 612 12.59 -16.19 -2.38
CA GLU A 612 11.70 -16.74 -1.35
C GLU A 612 10.44 -17.36 -1.98
N PHE A 613 9.83 -16.68 -2.96
CA PHE A 613 8.70 -17.21 -3.72
C PHE A 613 9.08 -18.51 -4.45
N SER A 614 10.24 -18.55 -5.11
CA SER A 614 10.70 -19.74 -5.84
C SER A 614 10.94 -20.92 -4.90
N ILE A 615 11.56 -20.69 -3.74
CA ILE A 615 11.78 -21.69 -2.68
C ILE A 615 10.44 -22.23 -2.15
N LYS A 616 9.48 -21.35 -1.86
CA LYS A 616 8.11 -21.74 -1.44
C LYS A 616 7.44 -22.61 -2.50
N ARG A 617 7.57 -22.26 -3.78
CA ARG A 617 6.97 -23.00 -4.88
C ARG A 617 7.57 -24.41 -5.06
N LEU A 618 8.82 -24.60 -4.64
CA LEU A 618 9.50 -25.90 -4.59
C LEU A 618 9.15 -26.71 -3.32
N GLY A 619 8.27 -26.22 -2.45
CA GLY A 619 7.84 -26.92 -1.23
C GLY A 619 8.83 -26.83 -0.06
N ILE A 620 9.85 -25.98 -0.15
CA ILE A 620 10.84 -25.80 0.91
C ILE A 620 10.31 -24.76 1.91
N ALA A 621 10.35 -25.09 3.20
CA ALA A 621 9.93 -24.20 4.26
C ALA A 621 10.75 -22.90 4.26
N SER A 622 10.09 -21.78 4.02
CA SER A 622 10.66 -20.43 4.17
C SER A 622 10.25 -19.84 5.52
N LYS A 623 10.96 -18.80 5.97
CA LYS A 623 10.55 -18.01 7.14
C LYS A 623 9.11 -17.50 6.97
N GLY A 624 8.32 -17.55 8.04
CA GLY A 624 6.89 -17.21 8.04
C GLY A 624 6.59 -15.73 7.83
N PHE A 625 5.29 -15.41 7.77
CA PHE A 625 4.81 -14.03 7.70
C PHE A 625 5.20 -13.25 8.97
N HIS A 626 5.85 -12.10 8.81
CA HIS A 626 6.21 -11.21 9.92
C HIS A 626 5.48 -9.88 9.80
N VAL A 627 4.62 -9.58 10.78
CA VAL A 627 4.04 -8.25 10.97
C VAL A 627 5.16 -7.24 11.19
N THR A 628 5.11 -6.13 10.45
CA THR A 628 6.07 -5.02 10.56
C THR A 628 5.93 -4.34 11.92
N ASN A 629 7.03 -3.97 12.55
CA ASN A 629 6.98 -3.27 13.83
C ASN A 629 6.58 -1.80 13.62
N LYS A 630 5.59 -1.30 14.36
CA LYS A 630 5.18 0.11 14.38
C LYS A 630 5.71 0.86 15.59
N VAL A 631 6.42 0.19 16.49
CA VAL A 631 7.09 0.83 17.62
C VAL A 631 8.33 1.59 17.12
N VAL A 632 8.42 2.86 17.48
CA VAL A 632 9.48 3.77 17.06
C VAL A 632 10.53 3.90 18.15
N ASP A 633 11.79 3.62 17.82
CA ASP A 633 12.93 3.96 18.66
C ASP A 633 13.33 5.44 18.50
N ASN A 634 13.63 6.12 19.61
CA ASN A 634 13.92 7.56 19.61
C ASN A 634 15.21 7.92 18.85
N GLU A 635 16.23 7.05 18.85
CA GLU A 635 17.45 7.32 18.08
C GLU A 635 17.23 7.05 16.59
N GLN A 636 16.49 5.99 16.24
CA GLN A 636 16.10 5.70 14.86
C GLN A 636 15.29 6.86 14.27
N SER A 637 14.33 7.37 15.02
CA SER A 637 13.51 8.53 14.63
C SER A 637 14.37 9.76 14.33
N LYS A 638 15.30 10.12 15.23
CA LYS A 638 16.23 11.24 15.01
C LYS A 638 17.10 11.06 13.76
N ARG A 639 17.55 9.84 13.46
CA ARG A 639 18.33 9.57 12.24
C ARG A 639 17.47 9.72 10.99
N TYR A 640 16.26 9.19 11.03
CA TYR A 640 15.30 9.31 9.94
C TYR A 640 14.96 10.77 9.64
N ASP A 641 14.66 11.58 10.65
CA ASP A 641 14.34 13.00 10.51
C ASP A 641 15.49 13.80 9.89
N ASN A 642 16.73 13.43 10.22
CA ASN A 642 17.95 14.02 9.65
C ASN A 642 18.28 13.52 8.23
N GLY A 643 17.43 12.68 7.62
CA GLY A 643 17.63 12.20 6.26
C GLY A 643 18.74 11.14 6.14
N VAL A 644 19.00 10.36 7.20
CA VAL A 644 20.09 9.37 7.22
C VAL A 644 19.56 7.95 7.00
N PHE A 645 20.09 7.27 5.98
CA PHE A 645 19.82 5.85 5.74
C PHE A 645 20.41 4.97 6.84
N GLU A 646 19.63 4.03 7.36
CA GLU A 646 20.02 3.09 8.40
C GLU A 646 20.38 1.70 7.84
N PHE A 647 21.55 1.20 8.23
CA PHE A 647 22.16 -0.05 7.74
C PHE A 647 22.67 -0.94 8.90
N SER A 648 22.21 -0.67 10.12
CA SER A 648 22.63 -1.32 11.38
C SER A 648 22.36 -2.82 11.43
N VAL A 649 21.24 -3.26 10.84
CA VAL A 649 20.75 -4.63 10.92
C VAL A 649 21.62 -5.58 10.08
N PRO A 650 22.08 -6.73 10.61
CA PRO A 650 22.84 -7.74 9.87
C PRO A 650 21.95 -8.54 8.90
N SER A 651 21.36 -7.85 7.92
CA SER A 651 20.46 -8.45 6.93
C SER A 651 21.21 -8.84 5.65
N PRO A 652 21.01 -10.06 5.11
CA PRO A 652 21.59 -10.46 3.83
C PRO A 652 21.10 -9.60 2.66
N MET A 653 19.96 -8.92 2.80
CA MET A 653 19.46 -7.96 1.80
C MET A 653 20.41 -6.78 1.55
N PHE A 654 21.31 -6.48 2.49
CA PHE A 654 22.30 -5.42 2.34
C PHE A 654 23.59 -5.87 1.65
N VAL A 655 23.84 -7.19 1.52
CA VAL A 655 25.06 -7.71 0.90
C VAL A 655 25.16 -7.28 -0.57
N PRO A 656 24.15 -7.49 -1.44
CA PRO A 656 24.28 -7.10 -2.84
C PRO A 656 24.42 -5.58 -3.03
N LEU A 657 23.76 -4.77 -2.19
CA LEU A 657 23.86 -3.31 -2.21
C LEU A 657 25.31 -2.86 -2.03
N ALA A 658 25.96 -3.33 -0.97
CA ALA A 658 27.34 -2.99 -0.68
C ALA A 658 28.30 -3.59 -1.72
N THR A 659 28.04 -4.81 -2.21
CA THR A 659 28.87 -5.42 -3.27
C THR A 659 28.84 -4.60 -4.55
N VAL A 660 27.66 -4.18 -5.01
CA VAL A 660 27.50 -3.32 -6.19
C VAL A 660 28.16 -1.96 -5.99
N ALA A 661 28.02 -1.36 -4.81
CA ALA A 661 28.70 -0.11 -4.48
C ALA A 661 30.23 -0.26 -4.61
N ILE A 662 30.83 -1.34 -4.10
CA ILE A 662 32.27 -1.59 -4.23
C ILE A 662 32.68 -1.78 -5.69
N VAL A 663 31.95 -2.61 -6.45
CA VAL A 663 32.26 -2.87 -7.87
C VAL A 663 32.17 -1.58 -8.70
N ASN A 664 31.14 -0.75 -8.51
CA ASN A 664 31.01 0.54 -9.18
C ASN A 664 32.19 1.47 -8.87
N LEU A 665 32.62 1.53 -7.60
CA LEU A 665 33.75 2.37 -7.18
C LEU A 665 35.06 1.91 -7.84
N VAL A 666 35.36 0.61 -7.76
CA VAL A 666 36.58 0.02 -8.34
C VAL A 666 36.61 0.22 -9.85
N ALA A 667 35.49 -0.06 -10.53
CA ALA A 667 35.37 0.11 -11.98
C ALA A 667 35.53 1.58 -12.40
N PHE A 668 34.91 2.53 -11.68
CA PHE A 668 35.01 3.94 -11.98
C PHE A 668 36.43 4.49 -11.80
N VAL A 669 37.10 4.15 -10.69
CA VAL A 669 38.50 4.53 -10.45
C VAL A 669 39.41 3.94 -11.51
N PHE A 670 39.21 2.67 -11.88
CA PHE A 670 39.96 2.05 -12.96
C PHE A 670 39.76 2.76 -14.30
N GLY A 671 38.51 3.12 -14.63
CA GLY A 671 38.18 3.93 -15.81
C GLY A 671 38.96 5.24 -15.84
N ILE A 672 38.95 6.01 -14.74
CA ILE A 672 39.73 7.26 -14.63
C ILE A 672 41.23 7.02 -14.85
N LEU A 673 41.80 5.99 -14.21
CA LEU A 673 43.22 5.64 -14.38
C LEU A 673 43.55 5.29 -15.84
N GLN A 674 42.62 4.69 -16.58
CA GLN A 674 42.80 4.40 -17.99
C GLN A 674 42.82 5.69 -18.84
N ILE A 675 41.96 6.68 -18.52
CA ILE A 675 41.99 7.99 -19.17
C ILE A 675 43.34 8.68 -18.94
N LEU A 676 43.79 8.71 -17.69
CA LEU A 676 45.06 9.36 -17.31
C LEU A 676 46.28 8.73 -17.98
N LYS A 677 46.21 7.44 -18.32
CA LYS A 677 47.25 6.70 -19.06
C LYS A 677 47.14 6.84 -20.58
N GLY A 678 46.26 7.70 -21.10
CA GLY A 678 46.06 7.91 -22.54
C GLY A 678 45.29 6.78 -23.24
N GLY A 679 44.49 6.01 -22.50
CA GLY A 679 43.66 4.94 -23.09
C GLY A 679 42.51 5.47 -23.94
N ASN A 680 42.10 4.68 -24.95
CA ASN A 680 40.96 5.02 -25.80
C ASN A 680 39.63 5.00 -25.01
N VAL A 681 39.04 6.18 -24.83
CA VAL A 681 37.80 6.40 -24.07
C VAL A 681 36.53 6.29 -24.89
N ASN A 682 36.61 6.36 -26.23
CA ASN A 682 35.44 6.50 -27.08
C ASN A 682 34.49 5.29 -27.04
N GLY A 683 34.99 4.09 -26.69
CA GLY A 683 34.19 2.87 -26.49
C GLY A 683 33.88 2.52 -25.02
N LEU A 684 34.42 3.27 -24.05
CA LEU A 684 34.28 2.96 -22.62
C LEU A 684 33.39 3.96 -21.88
N PHE A 685 33.01 5.05 -22.54
CA PHE A 685 32.24 6.14 -21.94
C PHE A 685 30.91 5.66 -21.33
N GLY A 686 30.15 4.80 -22.02
CA GLY A 686 28.87 4.31 -21.51
C GLY A 686 29.01 3.54 -20.20
N GLN A 687 30.01 2.65 -20.10
CA GLN A 687 30.30 1.90 -18.88
C GLN A 687 30.78 2.83 -17.76
N MET A 688 31.64 3.81 -18.07
CA MET A 688 32.11 4.81 -17.10
C MET A 688 30.97 5.67 -16.58
N PHE A 689 30.05 6.09 -17.46
CA PHE A 689 28.86 6.84 -17.08
C PHE A 689 27.97 6.02 -16.14
N LEU A 690 27.69 4.76 -16.45
CA LEU A 690 26.89 3.89 -15.58
C LEU A 690 27.57 3.61 -14.23
N ALA A 691 28.89 3.40 -14.21
CA ALA A 691 29.64 3.24 -12.96
C ALA A 691 29.57 4.51 -12.10
N CYS A 692 29.68 5.70 -12.72
CA CYS A 692 29.49 6.99 -12.06
C CYS A 692 28.06 7.15 -11.52
N PHE A 693 27.06 6.85 -12.33
CA PHE A 693 25.65 6.91 -11.93
C PHE A 693 25.36 5.99 -10.73
N GLY A 694 25.89 4.76 -10.76
CA GLY A 694 25.82 3.82 -9.65
C GLY A 694 26.50 4.34 -8.38
N LEU A 695 27.68 4.96 -8.52
CA LEU A 695 28.42 5.58 -7.42
C LEU A 695 27.61 6.71 -6.76
N VAL A 696 27.04 7.63 -7.55
CA VAL A 696 26.23 8.76 -7.02
C VAL A 696 24.97 8.27 -6.30
N ASN A 697 24.35 7.20 -6.82
CA ASN A 697 23.16 6.60 -6.18
C ASN A 697 23.52 5.78 -4.93
N SER A 698 24.71 5.18 -4.88
CA SER A 698 25.23 4.43 -3.72
C SER A 698 25.92 5.30 -2.66
N TRP A 699 25.87 6.63 -2.79
CA TRP A 699 26.49 7.55 -1.82
C TRP A 699 26.12 7.26 -0.34
N PRO A 700 24.84 7.01 0.03
CA PRO A 700 24.49 6.68 1.41
C PRO A 700 25.13 5.38 1.90
N ILE A 701 25.39 4.42 1.00
CA ILE A 701 26.03 3.14 1.32
C ILE A 701 27.50 3.37 1.66
N TYR A 702 28.26 4.12 0.83
CA TYR A 702 29.66 4.42 1.15
C TYR A 702 29.80 5.17 2.47
N LYS A 703 28.91 6.13 2.74
CA LYS A 703 28.83 6.83 4.03
C LYS A 703 28.67 5.85 5.18
N ALA A 704 27.73 4.91 5.07
CA ALA A 704 27.48 3.91 6.09
C ALA A 704 28.62 2.90 6.28
N MET A 705 29.37 2.59 5.21
CA MET A 705 30.47 1.63 5.24
C MET A 705 31.77 2.18 5.84
N VAL A 706 32.16 3.41 5.44
CA VAL A 706 33.52 3.94 5.69
C VAL A 706 33.53 5.01 6.78
N TRP A 707 32.65 6.00 6.69
CA TRP A 707 32.78 7.25 7.46
C TRP A 707 31.91 7.31 8.72
N ARG A 708 30.99 6.37 8.93
CA ARG A 708 29.98 6.44 9.99
C ARG A 708 30.39 5.67 11.25
N THR A 709 30.29 6.33 12.40
CA THR A 709 30.69 5.78 13.72
C THR A 709 29.50 5.38 14.60
N ASP A 710 28.46 6.21 14.64
CA ASP A 710 27.07 5.85 14.28
C ASP A 710 26.51 4.42 14.52
N ASN A 711 25.50 4.20 15.39
CA ASN A 711 24.78 2.92 15.50
C ASN A 711 24.06 2.47 14.21
N GLY A 712 23.69 3.37 13.31
CA GLY A 712 23.07 3.00 12.02
C GLY A 712 24.06 2.48 10.96
N ARG A 713 25.37 2.36 11.28
CA ARG A 713 26.44 2.10 10.29
C ARG A 713 26.25 0.73 9.66
N MET A 714 26.89 0.50 8.50
CA MET A 714 26.80 -0.80 7.86
C MET A 714 27.39 -1.87 8.78
N HIS A 715 26.60 -2.91 9.08
CA HIS A 715 27.03 -3.97 9.99
C HIS A 715 28.34 -4.64 9.51
N ARG A 716 29.26 -4.93 10.44
CA ARG A 716 30.62 -5.42 10.12
C ARG A 716 30.62 -6.69 9.27
N SER A 717 29.74 -7.64 9.57
CA SER A 717 29.62 -8.88 8.80
C SER A 717 29.23 -8.62 7.35
N ILE A 718 28.37 -7.62 7.09
CA ILE A 718 27.96 -7.24 5.74
C ILE A 718 29.14 -6.59 5.01
N ASN A 719 29.84 -5.65 5.66
CA ASN A 719 31.03 -5.03 5.09
C ASN A 719 32.08 -6.04 4.65
N VAL A 720 32.44 -6.99 5.52
CA VAL A 720 33.45 -8.01 5.22
C VAL A 720 32.99 -8.90 4.07
N THR A 721 31.75 -9.41 4.15
CA THR A 721 31.17 -10.31 3.13
C THR A 721 31.08 -9.64 1.76
N SER A 722 30.54 -8.43 1.70
CA SER A 722 30.40 -7.67 0.46
C SER A 722 31.74 -7.26 -0.12
N THR A 723 32.74 -6.94 0.71
CA THR A 723 34.10 -6.64 0.25
C THR A 723 34.75 -7.85 -0.36
N LEU A 724 34.64 -9.02 0.29
CA LEU A 724 35.16 -10.28 -0.26
C LEU A 724 34.51 -10.60 -1.61
N PHE A 725 33.18 -10.56 -1.70
CA PHE A 725 32.48 -10.80 -2.97
C PHE A 725 32.85 -9.77 -4.05
N GLY A 726 32.83 -8.48 -3.72
CA GLY A 726 33.12 -7.40 -4.67
C GLY A 726 34.53 -7.48 -5.24
N LEU A 727 35.53 -7.69 -4.39
CA LEU A 727 36.92 -7.85 -4.82
C LEU A 727 37.12 -9.15 -5.61
N THR A 728 36.49 -10.25 -5.20
CA THR A 728 36.58 -11.53 -5.91
C THR A 728 36.01 -11.40 -7.33
N LEU A 729 34.85 -10.76 -7.50
CA LEU A 729 34.27 -10.45 -8.80
C LEU A 729 35.21 -9.59 -9.66
N CYS A 730 35.80 -8.54 -9.08
CA CYS A 730 36.74 -7.68 -9.80
C CYS A 730 38.04 -8.43 -10.21
N MET A 731 38.48 -9.42 -9.43
CA MET A 731 39.72 -10.18 -9.67
C MET A 731 39.52 -11.33 -10.65
N LEU A 732 38.45 -12.12 -10.51
CA LEU A 732 38.14 -13.26 -11.41
C LEU A 732 38.05 -12.82 -12.87
N VAL A 733 37.53 -11.63 -13.09
CA VAL A 733 37.34 -11.04 -14.42
C VAL A 733 38.68 -10.68 -15.08
N ARG A 734 39.72 -10.36 -14.31
CA ARG A 734 41.09 -10.09 -14.81
C ARG A 734 41.90 -11.35 -15.13
N LEU A 735 41.50 -12.51 -14.61
CA LEU A 735 42.22 -13.79 -14.78
C LEU A 735 41.82 -14.52 -16.07
N VAL A 736 40.74 -14.11 -16.75
CA VAL A 736 40.39 -14.63 -18.07
C VAL A 736 41.24 -13.90 -19.11
N PRO A 737 42.17 -14.57 -19.81
CA PRO A 737 43.00 -13.92 -20.82
C PRO A 737 42.11 -13.37 -21.93
N ASN A 738 42.44 -12.18 -22.44
CA ASN A 738 41.89 -11.70 -23.70
C ASN A 738 42.34 -12.68 -24.79
N ALA A 739 41.43 -13.58 -25.20
CA ALA A 739 41.61 -14.46 -26.35
C ALA A 739 41.36 -13.69 -27.65
#